data_AF-A0A4Q6AX54-F1
#
_entry.id   AF-A0A4Q6AX54-F1
#
_cell.length_a   1.000
_cell.length_b   1.000
_cell.length_c   1.000
_cell.angle_alpha   90.00
_cell.angle_beta   90.00
_cell.angle_gamma   90.00
#
_symmetry.space_group_name_H-M   'P 1'
#
loop_
_entity.id
_entity.type
_entity.pdbx_description
1 polymer ?
#
loop_
_entity_poly.entity_id
_entity_poly.type
_entity_poly.pdbx_seq_one_letter_code
_entity_poly.pdbx_strand_id
1 'polypeptide(L)'
;MKHCYILLPLLFLLICFESANCQNIWYVSVNAAGNGSSWAQASGNLQLIIDNAAPGDAVWVKQGSYQQTAGESFHLRDGVAVLGGFPSVENPGMTDRNPKQFETILSGNQSRVLQASGVLESLSPSTILDGFTLRNGYASVGAGIWIYNCDATFRNLNIENNTSFQGLGGGLSISNSNSTFIQVLIHHNTTELTPGSDGEAAAMRINGGNLKFYNCVIANNHAQGYIGGIWLTNTTTYFYNCIVYGNTADNQFSTFTNDNYNSGTGANFYASNCILQGCGSSDYFFEGPQYMVYGNDLGGNRDVNPMFNEDYSLQQGSYGINHGNTNAFQLAVNTVATDFYNNPRIVDAIDIGLNESQDVQAEVLYVKQGGTGNGSSWAQASGDLQLMMDNQLRQREVWVAEGTYFAPAPYFRLRDSVKVYGGFPSSGNPGFDERDPQLHPSVLTSVNQAVVGNFFAVYANISPATILDGFVITSNENSPEYMYGLFESNSDATYANIVFTGLHYSAVENRRASHNTFTNCDFVDNIATDTPGVNYPVTVQLIDRAQSTFSGCRFAGNYSFQGSAISVVDDSNAIINDCVFENNNNNAISGLGKVIVVLDSKATITNSIFDSNGDSSFDGGIVGIFGTNTYPDAPWMVHPLRVTIDRCVFRNNLNSSIWYQGKPEDFLAVNNSLFFKNTAANGGAIRRHFGGDLYVTNCTITQNTATNQLAGGIYMSDSTAEFGLGISEIRNCIIYNNTALFTYGPNLWTYRPVTIKNSLIPSSGGSSNWDGGAFNDFNLPDYAIDSGGN
;
A
#
# COMPACT_ATOMS: atom_id res chain seq x y z
N MET A 1 6.80 76.76 -10.17
CA MET A 1 5.60 77.48 -10.65
C MET A 1 4.69 76.44 -11.31
N LYS A 2 3.62 75.98 -10.65
CA LYS A 2 2.19 76.30 -10.93
C LYS A 2 1.92 76.42 -12.45
N HIS A 3 1.07 75.61 -13.10
CA HIS A 3 -0.41 75.45 -13.01
C HIS A 3 -0.76 74.01 -13.49
N CYS A 4 -1.60 73.14 -12.90
CA CYS A 4 -3.02 73.17 -12.47
C CYS A 4 -4.05 73.32 -13.61
N TYR A 5 -4.78 72.24 -13.93
CA TYR A 5 -6.24 72.07 -14.26
C TYR A 5 -6.48 70.56 -14.51
N ILE A 6 -7.02 69.77 -13.57
CA ILE A 6 -8.45 69.45 -13.33
C ILE A 6 -9.21 68.99 -14.58
N LEU A 7 -9.47 67.68 -14.66
CA LEU A 7 -10.68 67.11 -15.28
C LEU A 7 -11.03 65.78 -14.57
N LEU A 8 -12.16 65.77 -13.87
CA LEU A 8 -12.87 64.60 -13.35
C LEU A 8 -14.08 64.32 -14.32
N PRO A 9 -14.89 63.27 -14.16
CA PRO A 9 -15.01 62.09 -15.02
C PRO A 9 -16.40 61.97 -15.68
N LEU A 10 -16.63 61.04 -16.62
CA LEU A 10 -17.97 60.47 -16.80
C LEU A 10 -17.96 59.15 -17.61
N LEU A 11 -18.54 58.13 -16.99
CA LEU A 11 -19.38 57.07 -17.58
C LEU A 11 -18.77 56.09 -18.61
N PHE A 12 -18.47 54.87 -18.17
CA PHE A 12 -19.29 53.68 -18.48
C PHE A 12 -18.74 52.49 -17.68
N LEU A 13 -19.13 52.39 -16.41
CA LEU A 13 -19.06 51.13 -15.66
C LEU A 13 -20.31 50.34 -16.05
N LEU A 14 -20.20 49.48 -17.05
CA LEU A 14 -21.17 48.42 -17.30
C LEU A 14 -21.03 47.42 -16.14
N ILE A 15 -21.73 47.71 -15.05
CA ILE A 15 -22.06 46.72 -14.04
C ILE A 15 -22.97 45.73 -14.78
N CYS A 16 -22.40 44.61 -15.23
CA CYS A 16 -23.19 43.41 -15.40
C CYS A 16 -23.77 43.10 -14.01
N PHE A 17 -25.00 43.54 -13.79
CA PHE A 17 -25.87 42.87 -12.85
C PHE A 17 -26.02 41.45 -13.41
N GLU A 18 -25.16 40.53 -12.98
CA GLU A 18 -25.63 39.17 -12.83
C GLU A 18 -26.76 39.27 -11.81
N SER A 19 -27.98 39.28 -12.33
CA SER A 19 -29.14 38.93 -11.53
C SER A 19 -28.81 37.58 -10.93
N ALA A 20 -28.47 37.55 -9.64
CA ALA A 20 -28.61 36.36 -8.84
C ALA A 20 -30.08 35.95 -8.97
N ASN A 21 -30.37 35.08 -9.94
CA ASN A 21 -31.68 34.48 -10.06
C ASN A 21 -31.87 33.70 -8.76
N CYS A 22 -32.76 34.19 -7.92
CA CYS A 22 -33.27 33.42 -6.81
C CYS A 22 -33.81 32.12 -7.41
N GLN A 23 -33.30 30.97 -6.98
CA GLN A 23 -33.80 29.66 -7.41
C GLN A 23 -35.31 29.62 -7.18
N ASN A 24 -36.10 29.46 -8.25
CA ASN A 24 -37.54 29.25 -8.08
C ASN A 24 -37.76 27.81 -7.65
N ILE A 25 -38.68 27.62 -6.70
CA ILE A 25 -39.11 26.31 -6.25
C ILE A 25 -40.51 26.06 -6.81
N TRP A 26 -40.65 24.95 -7.51
CA TRP A 26 -41.92 24.46 -8.03
C TRP A 26 -42.42 23.30 -7.18
N TYR A 27 -43.74 23.18 -7.02
CA TYR A 27 -44.35 22.28 -6.04
C TYR A 27 -45.31 21.29 -6.72
N VAL A 28 -45.10 20.00 -6.45
CA VAL A 28 -45.85 18.90 -7.04
C VAL A 28 -46.45 18.00 -5.96
N SER A 29 -47.73 17.68 -6.10
CA SER A 29 -48.45 16.79 -5.19
C SER A 29 -49.48 15.96 -5.96
N VAL A 30 -49.60 14.68 -5.65
CA VAL A 30 -50.60 13.78 -6.25
C VAL A 30 -52.00 14.39 -6.16
N ASN A 31 -52.78 14.30 -7.25
CA ASN A 31 -54.16 14.77 -7.40
C ASN A 31 -54.38 16.29 -7.18
N ALA A 32 -53.32 17.10 -7.14
CA ALA A 32 -53.46 18.55 -7.04
C ALA A 32 -53.79 19.19 -8.41
N ALA A 33 -54.45 20.36 -8.38
CA ALA A 33 -54.92 21.06 -9.59
C ALA A 33 -54.32 22.47 -9.77
N GLY A 34 -53.36 22.85 -8.92
CA GLY A 34 -52.72 24.15 -8.98
C GLY A 34 -51.63 24.26 -10.05
N ASN A 35 -50.97 25.41 -10.11
CA ASN A 35 -49.97 25.74 -11.13
C ASN A 35 -48.51 25.47 -10.72
N GLY A 36 -48.29 24.93 -9.53
CA GLY A 36 -46.97 24.61 -8.97
C GLY A 36 -46.23 25.76 -8.28
N SER A 37 -46.85 26.93 -8.08
CA SER A 37 -46.16 28.12 -7.52
C SER A 37 -45.97 28.12 -5.99
N SER A 38 -46.67 27.26 -5.26
CA SER A 38 -46.54 27.04 -3.82
C SER A 38 -47.13 25.68 -3.45
N TRP A 39 -46.91 25.17 -2.23
CA TRP A 39 -47.59 23.95 -1.77
C TRP A 39 -49.13 24.03 -1.82
N ALA A 40 -49.71 25.20 -1.53
CA ALA A 40 -51.15 25.44 -1.64
C ALA A 40 -51.67 25.49 -3.08
N GLN A 41 -50.77 25.76 -4.04
CA GLN A 41 -51.03 25.75 -5.48
C GLN A 41 -50.25 24.64 -6.17
N ALA A 42 -49.95 23.53 -5.49
CA ALA A 42 -49.18 22.45 -6.08
C ALA A 42 -49.88 21.87 -7.32
N SER A 43 -49.09 21.42 -8.29
CA SER A 43 -49.60 20.76 -9.49
C SER A 43 -49.63 19.25 -9.29
N GLY A 44 -50.64 18.58 -9.85
CA GLY A 44 -50.71 17.12 -9.97
C GLY A 44 -50.01 16.58 -11.22
N ASN A 45 -49.55 17.45 -12.11
CA ASN A 45 -48.82 17.08 -13.33
C ASN A 45 -47.33 17.40 -13.16
N LEU A 46 -46.53 16.38 -12.82
CA LEU A 46 -45.09 16.51 -12.62
C LEU A 46 -44.37 16.92 -13.91
N GLN A 47 -44.69 16.32 -15.05
CA GLN A 47 -43.99 16.62 -16.31
C GLN A 47 -44.21 18.06 -16.74
N LEU A 48 -45.44 18.57 -16.65
CA LEU A 48 -45.74 19.97 -16.94
C LEU A 48 -44.90 20.93 -16.08
N ILE A 49 -44.66 20.58 -14.82
CA ILE A 49 -43.84 21.42 -13.94
C ILE A 49 -42.36 21.37 -14.32
N ILE A 50 -41.83 20.19 -14.67
CA ILE A 50 -40.46 20.06 -15.18
C ILE A 50 -40.29 20.87 -16.49
N ASP A 51 -41.28 20.81 -17.37
CA ASP A 51 -41.30 21.54 -18.66
C ASP A 51 -41.47 23.06 -18.49
N ASN A 52 -41.92 23.53 -17.33
CA ASN A 52 -42.06 24.95 -17.02
C ASN A 52 -40.85 25.53 -16.25
N ALA A 53 -40.14 24.69 -15.49
CA ALA A 53 -38.99 25.08 -14.69
C ALA A 53 -37.80 25.52 -15.55
N ALA A 54 -37.12 26.61 -15.17
CA ALA A 54 -35.93 27.08 -15.87
C ALA A 54 -34.64 26.44 -15.32
N PRO A 55 -33.52 26.42 -16.07
CA PRO A 55 -32.22 26.01 -15.52
C PRO A 55 -31.89 26.77 -14.23
N GLY A 56 -31.52 26.06 -13.17
CA GLY A 56 -31.31 26.57 -11.81
C GLY A 56 -32.51 26.39 -10.87
N ASP A 57 -33.72 26.15 -11.38
CA ASP A 57 -34.91 25.91 -10.57
C ASP A 57 -34.89 24.52 -9.88
N ALA A 58 -35.67 24.39 -8.81
CA ALA A 58 -35.96 23.11 -8.18
C ALA A 58 -37.44 22.73 -8.27
N VAL A 59 -37.73 21.46 -8.47
CA VAL A 59 -39.07 20.87 -8.43
C VAL A 59 -39.16 19.96 -7.20
N TRP A 60 -39.94 20.35 -6.21
CA TRP A 60 -40.16 19.60 -4.97
C TRP A 60 -41.42 18.76 -5.10
N VAL A 61 -41.30 17.46 -4.85
CA VAL A 61 -42.35 16.47 -5.09
C VAL A 61 -42.71 15.77 -3.79
N LYS A 62 -43.99 15.87 -3.39
CA LYS A 62 -44.51 15.15 -2.21
C LYS A 62 -44.57 13.65 -2.45
N GLN A 63 -44.45 12.90 -1.35
CA GLN A 63 -44.66 11.46 -1.32
C GLN A 63 -45.97 11.07 -2.03
N GLY A 64 -45.92 9.93 -2.70
CA GLY A 64 -47.01 9.45 -3.53
C GLY A 64 -46.52 8.85 -4.84
N SER A 65 -47.46 8.35 -5.63
CA SER A 65 -47.19 7.70 -6.92
C SER A 65 -47.58 8.60 -8.08
N TYR A 66 -46.64 8.81 -8.99
CA TYR A 66 -46.79 9.61 -10.20
C TYR A 66 -46.57 8.70 -11.41
N GLN A 67 -47.49 8.77 -12.37
CA GLN A 67 -47.48 7.92 -13.56
C GLN A 67 -47.92 8.76 -14.76
N GLN A 68 -47.24 8.57 -15.89
CA GLN A 68 -47.63 9.18 -17.16
C GLN A 68 -48.80 8.43 -17.82
N THR A 69 -49.39 9.05 -18.83
CA THR A 69 -50.31 8.35 -19.74
C THR A 69 -49.63 7.16 -20.40
N ALA A 70 -50.41 6.14 -20.78
CA ALA A 70 -49.86 4.92 -21.36
C ALA A 70 -49.01 5.22 -22.61
N GLY A 71 -47.82 4.63 -22.67
CA GLY A 71 -46.84 4.83 -23.75
C GLY A 71 -45.89 6.01 -23.54
N GLU A 72 -46.13 6.87 -22.56
CA GLU A 72 -45.29 8.05 -22.28
C GLU A 72 -44.33 7.81 -21.10
N SER A 73 -43.24 8.58 -21.07
CA SER A 73 -42.22 8.55 -20.02
C SER A 73 -42.05 9.91 -19.38
N PHE A 74 -41.49 9.95 -18.17
CA PHE A 74 -41.02 11.21 -17.61
C PHE A 74 -39.74 11.65 -18.34
N HIS A 75 -39.52 12.96 -18.44
CA HIS A 75 -38.33 13.56 -19.02
C HIS A 75 -37.69 14.55 -18.05
N LEU A 76 -36.35 14.56 -17.99
CA LEU A 76 -35.61 15.61 -17.28
C LEU A 76 -35.40 16.81 -18.20
N ARG A 77 -35.31 17.98 -17.57
CA ARG A 77 -34.94 19.24 -18.23
C ARG A 77 -33.55 19.67 -17.79
N ASP A 78 -32.77 20.17 -18.74
CA ASP A 78 -31.40 20.63 -18.48
C ASP A 78 -31.37 21.71 -17.37
N GLY A 79 -30.48 21.49 -16.41
CA GLY A 79 -30.22 22.38 -15.28
C GLY A 79 -31.32 22.44 -14.22
N VAL A 80 -32.33 21.58 -14.28
CA VAL A 80 -33.40 21.53 -13.28
C VAL A 80 -33.12 20.43 -12.25
N ALA A 81 -33.30 20.76 -10.97
CA ALA A 81 -33.23 19.78 -9.89
C ALA A 81 -34.62 19.25 -9.53
N VAL A 82 -34.86 17.95 -9.70
CA VAL A 82 -36.13 17.28 -9.36
C VAL A 82 -35.92 16.46 -8.09
N LEU A 83 -36.64 16.80 -7.02
CA LEU A 83 -36.40 16.33 -5.66
C LEU A 83 -37.67 15.69 -5.08
N GLY A 84 -37.65 14.37 -4.86
CA GLY A 84 -38.68 13.62 -4.14
C GLY A 84 -38.37 13.52 -2.65
N GLY A 85 -39.28 12.99 -1.85
CA GLY A 85 -39.04 12.76 -0.42
C GLY A 85 -39.69 13.77 0.53
N PHE A 86 -40.68 14.54 0.08
CA PHE A 86 -41.38 15.51 0.93
C PHE A 86 -42.66 14.91 1.55
N PRO A 87 -42.98 15.19 2.83
CA PRO A 87 -44.23 14.76 3.47
C PRO A 87 -45.48 15.14 2.67
N SER A 88 -46.52 14.29 2.67
CA SER A 88 -47.77 14.61 1.95
C SER A 88 -48.60 15.72 2.63
N VAL A 89 -48.45 15.88 3.93
CA VAL A 89 -49.18 16.85 4.74
C VAL A 89 -48.42 18.18 4.87
N GLU A 90 -49.15 19.24 5.22
CA GLU A 90 -48.59 20.57 5.50
C GLU A 90 -47.81 21.20 4.32
N ASN A 91 -46.91 22.15 4.65
CA ASN A 91 -46.08 22.90 3.71
C ASN A 91 -44.58 22.60 4.02
N PRO A 92 -44.08 21.40 3.69
CA PRO A 92 -42.76 20.97 4.13
C PRO A 92 -41.62 21.81 3.52
N GLY A 93 -40.61 22.09 4.33
CA GLY A 93 -39.34 22.67 3.91
C GLY A 93 -38.32 21.60 3.53
N MET A 94 -37.12 22.03 3.10
CA MET A 94 -36.02 21.13 2.77
C MET A 94 -35.56 20.29 3.98
N THR A 95 -35.67 20.82 5.19
CA THR A 95 -35.32 20.10 6.44
C THR A 95 -36.29 18.97 6.76
N ASP A 96 -37.51 19.00 6.20
CA ASP A 96 -38.51 17.95 6.38
C ASP A 96 -38.37 16.83 5.33
N ARG A 97 -37.49 17.02 4.34
CA ARG A 97 -37.28 16.07 3.25
C ARG A 97 -36.53 14.84 3.77
N ASN A 98 -37.13 13.67 3.62
CA ASN A 98 -36.53 12.38 3.91
C ASN A 98 -37.00 11.37 2.85
N PRO A 99 -36.21 11.10 1.80
CA PRO A 99 -36.61 10.22 0.70
C PRO A 99 -36.95 8.79 1.12
N LYS A 100 -36.30 8.25 2.15
CA LYS A 100 -36.58 6.90 2.65
C LYS A 100 -37.89 6.83 3.40
N GLN A 101 -38.23 7.87 4.17
CA GLN A 101 -39.48 7.93 4.94
C GLN A 101 -40.68 8.35 4.09
N PHE A 102 -40.49 9.30 3.17
CA PHE A 102 -41.56 9.93 2.39
C PHE A 102 -41.46 9.52 0.91
N GLU A 103 -41.66 8.23 0.67
CA GLU A 103 -41.40 7.62 -0.64
C GLU A 103 -42.16 8.32 -1.78
N THR A 104 -41.40 8.74 -2.80
CA THR A 104 -41.93 9.37 -4.01
C THR A 104 -41.65 8.45 -5.19
N ILE A 105 -42.72 7.94 -5.81
CA ILE A 105 -42.64 6.86 -6.79
C ILE A 105 -42.93 7.41 -8.18
N LEU A 106 -42.03 7.17 -9.13
CA LEU A 106 -42.29 7.28 -10.55
C LEU A 106 -42.60 5.87 -11.09
N SER A 107 -43.81 5.67 -11.60
CA SER A 107 -44.23 4.39 -12.15
C SER A 107 -44.30 4.44 -13.67
N GLY A 108 -43.76 3.42 -14.34
CA GLY A 108 -43.95 3.21 -15.77
C GLY A 108 -45.41 2.87 -16.11
N ASN A 109 -45.80 3.11 -17.37
CA ASN A 109 -47.12 2.76 -17.89
C ASN A 109 -47.03 2.34 -19.35
N GLN A 110 -46.80 1.04 -19.61
CA GLN A 110 -46.54 0.52 -20.96
C GLN A 110 -45.38 1.24 -21.68
N SER A 111 -44.44 1.77 -20.89
CA SER A 111 -43.24 2.46 -21.35
C SER A 111 -42.18 2.42 -20.25
N ARG A 112 -41.00 2.95 -20.53
CA ARG A 112 -39.95 3.17 -19.51
C ARG A 112 -40.40 4.22 -18.50
N VAL A 113 -39.84 4.21 -17.29
CA VAL A 113 -40.20 5.19 -16.26
C VAL A 113 -39.68 6.58 -16.63
N LEU A 114 -38.37 6.70 -16.90
CA LEU A 114 -37.70 7.97 -17.13
C LEU A 114 -36.81 7.93 -18.38
N GLN A 115 -36.82 9.03 -19.14
CA GLN A 115 -35.90 9.30 -20.22
C GLN A 115 -35.10 10.59 -19.93
N ALA A 116 -33.80 10.43 -19.69
CA ALA A 116 -32.84 11.53 -19.53
C ALA A 116 -31.97 11.62 -20.79
N SER A 117 -32.47 12.33 -21.81
CA SER A 117 -31.88 12.32 -23.14
C SER A 117 -31.59 13.73 -23.65
N GLY A 118 -30.33 14.05 -23.91
CA GLY A 118 -29.91 15.24 -24.63
C GLY A 118 -30.04 15.04 -26.16
N VAL A 119 -30.76 15.94 -26.85
CA VAL A 119 -30.98 15.83 -28.31
C VAL A 119 -29.90 16.55 -29.12
N LEU A 120 -29.62 17.81 -28.80
CA LEU A 120 -28.60 18.64 -29.47
C LEU A 120 -27.34 18.82 -28.63
N GLU A 121 -27.53 18.97 -27.32
CA GLU A 121 -26.47 19.10 -26.32
C GLU A 121 -26.75 18.13 -25.17
N SER A 122 -25.70 17.78 -24.43
CA SER A 122 -25.82 16.92 -23.25
C SER A 122 -26.61 17.62 -22.16
N LEU A 123 -27.47 16.90 -21.43
CA LEU A 123 -28.01 17.43 -20.17
C LEU A 123 -26.84 17.68 -19.21
N SER A 124 -26.74 18.89 -18.67
CA SER A 124 -25.60 19.33 -17.87
C SER A 124 -25.57 18.65 -16.49
N PRO A 125 -24.40 18.63 -15.82
CA PRO A 125 -24.26 18.13 -14.45
C PRO A 125 -25.09 18.88 -13.40
N SER A 126 -25.62 20.06 -13.74
CA SER A 126 -26.54 20.81 -12.88
C SER A 126 -27.97 20.25 -12.88
N THR A 127 -28.28 19.32 -13.79
CA THR A 127 -29.52 18.54 -13.78
C THR A 127 -29.43 17.47 -12.68
N ILE A 128 -30.42 17.41 -11.80
CA ILE A 128 -30.42 16.49 -10.65
C ILE A 128 -31.74 15.72 -10.59
N LEU A 129 -31.67 14.41 -10.38
CA LEU A 129 -32.79 13.60 -9.91
C LEU A 129 -32.43 13.00 -8.55
N ASP A 130 -33.23 13.30 -7.52
CA ASP A 130 -32.91 12.95 -6.14
C ASP A 130 -34.13 12.42 -5.38
N GLY A 131 -34.02 11.24 -4.78
CA GLY A 131 -34.98 10.75 -3.79
C GLY A 131 -36.26 10.15 -4.37
N PHE A 132 -36.13 9.33 -5.42
CA PHE A 132 -37.26 8.67 -6.07
C PHE A 132 -37.11 7.15 -6.12
N THR A 133 -38.23 6.46 -5.99
CA THR A 133 -38.38 5.07 -6.41
C THR A 133 -38.87 5.03 -7.86
N LEU A 134 -38.20 4.30 -8.74
CA LEU A 134 -38.55 4.13 -10.15
C LEU A 134 -38.88 2.65 -10.41
N ARG A 135 -40.12 2.37 -10.78
CA ARG A 135 -40.60 0.99 -10.94
C ARG A 135 -41.67 0.79 -11.99
N ASN A 136 -41.95 -0.48 -12.30
CA ASN A 136 -42.95 -0.91 -13.27
C ASN A 136 -42.70 -0.38 -14.69
N GLY A 137 -41.46 -0.01 -15.00
CA GLY A 137 -41.04 0.29 -16.35
C GLY A 137 -41.10 -0.95 -17.24
N TYR A 138 -41.62 -0.81 -18.44
CA TYR A 138 -41.67 -1.87 -19.44
C TYR A 138 -41.29 -1.31 -20.81
N ALA A 139 -40.06 -1.56 -21.26
CA ALA A 139 -39.51 -0.99 -22.49
C ALA A 139 -38.47 -1.90 -23.14
N SER A 140 -38.05 -1.60 -24.37
CA SER A 140 -36.97 -2.33 -25.02
C SER A 140 -35.58 -1.99 -24.50
N VAL A 141 -35.38 -0.77 -24.00
CA VAL A 141 -34.09 -0.19 -23.60
C VAL A 141 -34.31 0.55 -22.30
N GLY A 142 -33.49 0.33 -21.28
CA GLY A 142 -33.52 1.13 -20.03
C GLY A 142 -34.92 1.28 -19.45
N ALA A 143 -35.55 0.16 -19.08
CA ALA A 143 -36.97 0.18 -18.69
C ALA A 143 -37.22 1.01 -17.42
N GLY A 144 -36.30 1.02 -16.46
CA GLY A 144 -36.28 2.02 -15.39
C GLY A 144 -35.90 3.39 -15.95
N ILE A 145 -34.63 3.56 -16.32
CA ILE A 145 -34.13 4.82 -16.89
C ILE A 145 -33.34 4.57 -18.16
N TRP A 146 -33.65 5.36 -19.18
CA TRP A 146 -32.80 5.48 -20.36
C TRP A 146 -32.06 6.83 -20.37
N ILE A 147 -30.74 6.76 -20.46
CA ILE A 147 -29.82 7.89 -20.40
C ILE A 147 -29.05 7.96 -21.73
N TYR A 148 -29.12 9.11 -22.40
CA TYR A 148 -28.46 9.33 -23.69
C TYR A 148 -27.95 10.77 -23.78
N ASN A 149 -26.66 11.00 -24.03
CA ASN A 149 -26.07 12.35 -24.06
C ASN A 149 -26.50 13.16 -22.82
N CYS A 150 -26.05 12.71 -21.65
CA CYS A 150 -26.50 13.26 -20.37
C CYS A 150 -25.38 13.13 -19.33
N ASP A 151 -25.10 14.21 -18.63
CA ASP A 151 -24.09 14.30 -17.58
C ASP A 151 -24.71 14.62 -16.21
N ALA A 152 -26.02 14.41 -16.06
CA ALA A 152 -26.79 14.69 -14.85
C ALA A 152 -26.30 13.90 -13.61
N THR A 153 -26.70 14.38 -12.44
CA THR A 153 -26.49 13.67 -11.17
C THR A 153 -27.75 12.92 -10.75
N PHE A 154 -27.62 11.61 -10.55
CA PHE A 154 -28.68 10.73 -10.07
C PHE A 154 -28.33 10.28 -8.65
N ARG A 155 -29.18 10.60 -7.65
CA ARG A 155 -28.86 10.25 -6.27
C ARG A 155 -30.04 9.86 -5.42
N ASN A 156 -29.80 9.05 -4.39
CA ASN A 156 -30.85 8.54 -3.49
C ASN A 156 -32.01 7.89 -4.27
N LEU A 157 -31.69 7.07 -5.27
CA LEU A 157 -32.69 6.44 -6.12
C LEU A 157 -32.85 4.97 -5.76
N ASN A 158 -34.10 4.50 -5.78
CA ASN A 158 -34.41 3.08 -5.76
C ASN A 158 -34.98 2.66 -7.12
N ILE A 159 -34.27 1.84 -7.88
CA ILE A 159 -34.67 1.39 -9.22
C ILE A 159 -35.02 -0.08 -9.13
N GLU A 160 -36.33 -0.38 -9.13
CA GLU A 160 -36.84 -1.71 -8.82
C GLU A 160 -37.91 -2.20 -9.78
N ASN A 161 -38.01 -3.51 -9.98
CA ASN A 161 -39.14 -4.14 -10.69
C ASN A 161 -39.41 -3.54 -12.09
N ASN A 162 -38.35 -3.22 -12.83
CA ASN A 162 -38.45 -2.78 -14.21
C ASN A 162 -38.05 -3.92 -15.15
N THR A 163 -38.74 -4.04 -16.29
CA THR A 163 -38.54 -5.14 -17.23
C THR A 163 -38.16 -4.63 -18.61
N SER A 164 -37.00 -5.07 -19.11
CA SER A 164 -36.59 -4.84 -20.49
C SER A 164 -36.90 -6.06 -21.37
N PHE A 165 -37.79 -5.91 -22.35
CA PHE A 165 -38.21 -7.04 -23.20
C PHE A 165 -37.26 -7.37 -24.37
N GLN A 166 -36.17 -6.60 -24.55
CA GLN A 166 -35.17 -6.81 -25.61
C GLN A 166 -33.73 -6.97 -25.13
N GLY A 167 -33.46 -7.10 -23.82
CA GLY A 167 -32.07 -7.26 -23.39
C GLY A 167 -31.32 -6.02 -22.94
N LEU A 168 -31.84 -4.81 -23.19
CA LEU A 168 -31.00 -3.61 -23.24
C LEU A 168 -31.07 -2.77 -21.95
N GLY A 169 -31.01 -3.43 -20.79
CA GLY A 169 -31.04 -2.83 -19.45
C GLY A 169 -32.44 -2.75 -18.86
N GLY A 170 -32.79 -3.66 -17.95
CA GLY A 170 -34.03 -3.61 -17.18
C GLY A 170 -34.08 -2.40 -16.25
N GLY A 171 -33.05 -2.21 -15.42
CA GLY A 171 -32.92 -1.04 -14.56
C GLY A 171 -32.49 0.20 -15.35
N LEU A 172 -31.27 0.18 -15.87
CA LEU A 172 -30.62 1.32 -16.52
C LEU A 172 -30.08 0.95 -17.90
N SER A 173 -30.19 1.88 -18.84
CA SER A 173 -29.44 1.85 -20.10
C SER A 173 -28.83 3.21 -20.37
N ILE A 174 -27.51 3.24 -20.55
CA ILE A 174 -26.73 4.46 -20.60
C ILE A 174 -25.92 4.50 -21.88
N SER A 175 -25.93 5.65 -22.56
CA SER A 175 -25.13 5.86 -23.76
C SER A 175 -24.57 7.28 -23.86
N ASN A 176 -23.27 7.39 -24.18
CA ASN A 176 -22.57 8.66 -24.34
C ASN A 176 -22.79 9.62 -23.16
N SER A 177 -22.42 9.20 -21.95
CA SER A 177 -22.77 9.89 -20.71
C SER A 177 -21.59 9.97 -19.74
N ASN A 178 -21.43 11.11 -19.07
CA ASN A 178 -20.54 11.25 -17.91
C ASN A 178 -21.34 11.47 -16.61
N SER A 179 -22.57 10.96 -16.57
CA SER A 179 -23.46 11.07 -15.41
C SER A 179 -22.83 10.47 -14.15
N THR A 180 -23.19 11.05 -13.01
CA THR A 180 -22.72 10.61 -11.69
C THR A 180 -23.87 10.00 -10.90
N PHE A 181 -23.65 8.82 -10.33
CA PHE A 181 -24.62 8.07 -9.51
C PHE A 181 -24.13 8.00 -8.08
N ILE A 182 -24.98 8.41 -7.13
CA ILE A 182 -24.64 8.48 -5.71
C ILE A 182 -25.76 7.83 -4.90
N GLN A 183 -25.47 6.77 -4.14
CA GLN A 183 -26.48 6.13 -3.27
C GLN A 183 -27.69 5.65 -4.07
N VAL A 184 -27.42 4.90 -5.14
CA VAL A 184 -28.45 4.33 -6.02
C VAL A 184 -28.53 2.83 -5.76
N LEU A 185 -29.73 2.36 -5.42
CA LEU A 185 -30.08 0.96 -5.30
C LEU A 185 -30.74 0.50 -6.60
N ILE A 186 -30.19 -0.54 -7.24
CA ILE A 186 -30.71 -1.15 -8.46
C ILE A 186 -30.96 -2.62 -8.19
N HIS A 187 -32.22 -3.02 -8.05
CA HIS A 187 -32.56 -4.37 -7.63
C HIS A 187 -33.86 -4.92 -8.21
N HIS A 188 -33.97 -6.25 -8.32
CA HIS A 188 -35.14 -6.93 -8.88
C HIS A 188 -35.57 -6.41 -10.26
N ASN A 189 -34.64 -5.88 -11.06
CA ASN A 189 -34.93 -5.57 -12.45
C ASN A 189 -34.71 -6.81 -13.29
N THR A 190 -35.53 -6.95 -14.32
CA THR A 190 -35.57 -8.14 -15.16
C THR A 190 -35.33 -7.79 -16.61
N THR A 191 -34.68 -8.70 -17.32
CA THR A 191 -34.59 -8.65 -18.77
C THR A 191 -35.14 -9.94 -19.34
N GLU A 192 -36.07 -9.84 -20.30
CA GLU A 192 -36.67 -10.99 -21.00
C GLU A 192 -35.85 -11.36 -22.23
N LEU A 193 -35.83 -12.65 -22.57
CA LEU A 193 -35.19 -13.17 -23.77
C LEU A 193 -36.22 -13.28 -24.90
N THR A 194 -36.22 -12.33 -25.84
CA THR A 194 -37.03 -12.43 -27.06
C THR A 194 -36.21 -13.00 -28.22
N PRO A 195 -36.79 -13.85 -29.10
CA PRO A 195 -36.06 -14.43 -30.23
C PRO A 195 -35.38 -13.36 -31.11
N GLY A 196 -34.06 -13.45 -31.26
CA GLY A 196 -33.25 -12.48 -32.01
C GLY A 196 -32.71 -11.29 -31.21
N SER A 197 -32.88 -11.30 -29.88
CA SER A 197 -32.19 -10.39 -28.95
C SER A 197 -31.19 -11.16 -28.10
N ASP A 198 -30.10 -10.51 -27.71
CA ASP A 198 -29.03 -11.14 -26.93
C ASP A 198 -29.29 -11.12 -25.42
N GLY A 199 -30.42 -10.56 -24.93
CA GLY A 199 -30.77 -10.62 -23.50
C GLY A 199 -29.68 -10.09 -22.56
N GLU A 200 -29.00 -9.01 -22.96
CA GLU A 200 -27.63 -8.68 -22.53
C GLU A 200 -27.50 -8.38 -21.02
N ALA A 201 -28.26 -7.42 -20.46
CA ALA A 201 -28.10 -6.96 -19.07
C ALA A 201 -29.43 -6.66 -18.36
N ALA A 202 -29.63 -7.15 -17.14
CA ALA A 202 -30.84 -6.84 -16.36
C ALA A 202 -30.70 -5.58 -15.50
N ALA A 203 -29.62 -5.43 -14.73
CA ALA A 203 -29.46 -4.23 -13.92
C ALA A 203 -29.09 -3.01 -14.76
N MET A 204 -27.99 -3.11 -15.51
CA MET A 204 -27.43 -1.94 -16.21
C MET A 204 -26.66 -2.30 -17.48
N ARG A 205 -26.95 -1.57 -18.55
CA ARG A 205 -26.18 -1.57 -19.79
C ARG A 205 -25.53 -0.21 -20.02
N ILE A 206 -24.23 -0.17 -20.28
CA ILE A 206 -23.46 1.07 -20.50
C ILE A 206 -22.72 0.98 -21.84
N ASN A 207 -22.93 1.97 -22.70
CA ASN A 207 -22.25 2.08 -23.99
C ASN A 207 -21.70 3.50 -24.24
N GLY A 208 -20.40 3.69 -24.02
CA GLY A 208 -19.78 5.02 -24.17
C GLY A 208 -19.89 5.94 -22.95
N GLY A 209 -18.91 6.83 -22.82
CA GLY A 209 -18.86 7.85 -21.77
C GLY A 209 -17.90 7.55 -20.61
N ASN A 210 -17.87 8.44 -19.61
CA ASN A 210 -17.04 8.33 -18.41
C ASN A 210 -17.89 8.43 -17.13
N LEU A 211 -18.44 7.31 -16.68
CA LEU A 211 -19.40 7.30 -15.58
C LEU A 211 -18.74 7.10 -14.22
N LYS A 212 -19.38 7.62 -13.17
CA LYS A 212 -18.93 7.48 -11.79
C LYS A 212 -20.07 7.02 -10.89
N PHE A 213 -19.79 6.01 -10.09
CA PHE A 213 -20.70 5.44 -9.11
C PHE A 213 -20.07 5.55 -7.72
N TYR A 214 -20.83 6.08 -6.78
CA TYR A 214 -20.45 6.25 -5.38
C TYR A 214 -21.51 5.62 -4.49
N ASN A 215 -21.13 4.64 -3.67
CA ASN A 215 -22.03 4.09 -2.66
C ASN A 215 -23.32 3.49 -3.24
N CYS A 216 -23.24 2.96 -4.46
CA CYS A 216 -24.36 2.30 -5.15
C CYS A 216 -24.39 0.79 -4.86
N VAL A 217 -25.58 0.21 -4.84
CA VAL A 217 -25.81 -1.23 -4.69
C VAL A 217 -26.56 -1.76 -5.90
N ILE A 218 -25.96 -2.74 -6.59
CA ILE A 218 -26.52 -3.42 -7.75
C ILE A 218 -26.69 -4.89 -7.38
N ALA A 219 -27.92 -5.27 -7.03
CA ALA A 219 -28.14 -6.58 -6.42
C ALA A 219 -29.45 -7.24 -6.85
N ASN A 220 -29.46 -8.57 -6.88
CA ASN A 220 -30.68 -9.37 -7.13
C ASN A 220 -31.44 -8.98 -8.41
N ASN A 221 -30.73 -8.56 -9.46
CA ASN A 221 -31.30 -8.38 -10.79
C ASN A 221 -31.19 -9.69 -11.58
N HIS A 222 -32.12 -9.93 -12.50
CA HIS A 222 -32.25 -11.22 -13.17
C HIS A 222 -32.39 -11.09 -14.69
N ALA A 223 -31.47 -11.70 -15.44
CA ALA A 223 -31.57 -11.77 -16.89
C ALA A 223 -31.98 -13.17 -17.36
N GLN A 224 -33.04 -13.26 -18.16
CA GLN A 224 -33.31 -14.49 -18.93
C GLN A 224 -32.27 -14.75 -20.03
N GLY A 225 -31.44 -13.74 -20.33
CA GLY A 225 -30.26 -13.84 -21.18
C GLY A 225 -29.01 -14.14 -20.37
N TYR A 226 -27.97 -13.32 -20.49
CA TYR A 226 -26.61 -13.68 -20.05
C TYR A 226 -26.10 -12.99 -18.78
N ILE A 227 -26.42 -11.71 -18.54
CA ILE A 227 -25.84 -10.96 -17.41
C ILE A 227 -26.95 -10.31 -16.58
N GLY A 228 -27.12 -10.77 -15.33
CA GLY A 228 -28.05 -10.16 -14.39
C GLY A 228 -27.61 -8.75 -13.98
N GLY A 229 -26.31 -8.53 -13.80
CA GLY A 229 -25.75 -7.27 -13.32
C GLY A 229 -25.44 -6.25 -14.42
N ILE A 230 -24.16 -6.00 -14.64
CA ILE A 230 -23.64 -4.86 -15.41
C ILE A 230 -23.00 -5.34 -16.72
N TRP A 231 -23.37 -4.71 -17.83
CA TRP A 231 -22.70 -4.87 -19.12
C TRP A 231 -22.09 -3.56 -19.60
N LEU A 232 -20.79 -3.57 -19.93
CA LEU A 232 -20.05 -2.40 -20.38
C LEU A 232 -19.53 -2.56 -21.81
N THR A 233 -19.61 -1.49 -22.61
CA THR A 233 -19.02 -1.42 -23.96
C THR A 233 -18.49 -0.01 -24.22
N ASN A 234 -17.30 0.13 -24.83
CA ASN A 234 -16.71 1.43 -25.25
C ASN A 234 -16.69 2.53 -24.18
N THR A 235 -16.60 2.19 -22.90
CA THR A 235 -16.80 3.12 -21.78
C THR A 235 -15.63 3.06 -20.81
N THR A 236 -15.44 4.12 -20.04
CA THR A 236 -14.58 4.10 -18.85
C THR A 236 -15.45 4.36 -17.63
N THR A 237 -15.51 3.43 -16.68
CA THR A 237 -16.41 3.55 -15.53
C THR A 237 -15.68 3.36 -14.22
N TYR A 238 -15.99 4.21 -13.25
CA TYR A 238 -15.40 4.19 -11.92
C TYR A 238 -16.46 3.84 -10.87
N PHE A 239 -16.17 2.83 -10.06
CA PHE A 239 -16.99 2.41 -8.94
C PHE A 239 -16.19 2.63 -7.65
N TYR A 240 -16.77 3.41 -6.74
CA TYR A 240 -16.22 3.67 -5.42
C TYR A 240 -17.27 3.28 -4.38
N ASN A 241 -16.87 2.45 -3.42
CA ASN A 241 -17.73 2.08 -2.28
C ASN A 241 -19.02 1.37 -2.72
N CYS A 242 -18.99 0.68 -3.85
CA CYS A 242 -20.16 0.03 -4.44
C CYS A 242 -20.26 -1.45 -4.05
N ILE A 243 -21.47 -1.99 -4.15
CA ILE A 243 -21.72 -3.44 -4.01
C ILE A 243 -22.36 -3.97 -5.28
N VAL A 244 -21.81 -5.04 -5.84
CA VAL A 244 -22.41 -5.82 -6.94
C VAL A 244 -22.51 -7.27 -6.49
N TYR A 245 -23.72 -7.74 -6.20
CA TYR A 245 -23.92 -9.03 -5.53
C TYR A 245 -25.27 -9.67 -5.82
N GLY A 246 -25.29 -10.99 -6.04
CA GLY A 246 -26.53 -11.78 -6.12
C GLY A 246 -27.33 -11.57 -7.41
N ASN A 247 -26.75 -10.94 -8.43
CA ASN A 247 -27.39 -10.87 -9.74
C ASN A 247 -27.29 -12.23 -10.44
N THR A 248 -28.32 -12.62 -11.20
CA THR A 248 -28.44 -13.96 -11.80
C THR A 248 -28.78 -13.90 -13.28
N ALA A 249 -28.38 -14.93 -14.01
CA ALA A 249 -28.77 -15.12 -15.40
C ALA A 249 -29.17 -16.57 -15.71
N ASP A 250 -30.10 -16.76 -16.66
CA ASP A 250 -30.55 -18.09 -17.10
C ASP A 250 -29.56 -18.73 -18.09
N ASN A 251 -28.84 -17.93 -18.87
CA ASN A 251 -27.79 -18.38 -19.78
C ASN A 251 -26.42 -17.91 -19.30
N GLN A 252 -25.36 -18.65 -19.67
CA GLN A 252 -23.99 -18.32 -19.30
C GLN A 252 -23.07 -18.31 -20.53
N PHE A 253 -22.05 -17.46 -20.50
CA PHE A 253 -20.97 -17.53 -21.48
C PHE A 253 -20.06 -18.72 -21.16
N SER A 254 -19.63 -19.45 -22.20
CA SER A 254 -18.70 -20.58 -22.02
C SER A 254 -17.31 -20.15 -21.55
N THR A 255 -16.97 -18.87 -21.68
CA THR A 255 -15.66 -18.29 -21.36
C THR A 255 -15.64 -17.51 -20.05
N PHE A 256 -16.81 -17.12 -19.51
CA PHE A 256 -16.94 -16.30 -18.29
C PHE A 256 -18.22 -16.69 -17.54
N THR A 257 -18.08 -17.15 -16.30
CA THR A 257 -19.20 -17.67 -15.49
C THR A 257 -19.73 -16.67 -14.45
N ASN A 258 -19.69 -15.36 -14.73
CA ASN A 258 -20.12 -14.33 -13.79
C ASN A 258 -21.37 -13.57 -14.27
N ASP A 259 -22.49 -13.82 -13.59
CA ASP A 259 -23.78 -13.18 -13.88
C ASP A 259 -23.83 -11.70 -13.43
N ASN A 260 -22.87 -11.24 -12.62
CA ASN A 260 -22.82 -9.88 -12.12
C ASN A 260 -22.19 -8.89 -13.09
N TYR A 261 -21.31 -9.34 -13.99
CA TYR A 261 -20.48 -8.42 -14.75
C TYR A 261 -19.95 -8.98 -16.07
N ASN A 262 -20.02 -8.16 -17.11
CA ASN A 262 -19.33 -8.38 -18.37
C ASN A 262 -18.67 -7.10 -18.89
N SER A 263 -17.36 -7.20 -19.17
CA SER A 263 -16.59 -6.19 -19.88
C SER A 263 -16.56 -6.50 -21.38
N GLY A 264 -17.51 -5.93 -22.13
CA GLY A 264 -17.52 -5.97 -23.58
C GLY A 264 -16.34 -5.21 -24.21
N THR A 265 -16.30 -5.19 -25.54
CA THR A 265 -15.19 -4.59 -26.30
C THR A 265 -15.01 -3.10 -25.95
N GLY A 266 -13.76 -2.69 -25.72
CA GLY A 266 -13.39 -1.29 -25.48
C GLY A 266 -13.83 -0.73 -24.12
N ALA A 267 -14.25 -1.58 -23.18
CA ALA A 267 -14.63 -1.16 -21.84
C ALA A 267 -13.43 -1.17 -20.86
N ASN A 268 -13.34 -0.14 -20.03
CA ASN A 268 -12.43 -0.05 -18.89
C ASN A 268 -13.27 0.13 -17.62
N PHE A 269 -13.20 -0.83 -16.71
CA PHE A 269 -13.80 -0.72 -15.38
C PHE A 269 -12.71 -0.54 -14.34
N TYR A 270 -12.96 0.40 -13.44
CA TYR A 270 -12.11 0.72 -12.31
C TYR A 270 -12.94 0.63 -11.05
N ALA A 271 -12.53 -0.21 -10.10
CA ALA A 271 -13.18 -0.27 -8.80
C ALA A 271 -12.17 -0.02 -7.67
N SER A 272 -12.62 0.72 -6.66
CA SER A 272 -11.91 0.93 -5.39
C SER A 272 -12.88 0.72 -4.25
N ASN A 273 -12.44 -0.03 -3.24
CA ASN A 273 -13.20 -0.25 -2.01
C ASN A 273 -14.63 -0.74 -2.24
N CYS A 274 -14.82 -1.68 -3.17
CA CYS A 274 -16.13 -2.26 -3.51
C CYS A 274 -16.26 -3.71 -3.00
N ILE A 275 -17.50 -4.18 -2.79
CA ILE A 275 -17.79 -5.61 -2.64
C ILE A 275 -18.30 -6.13 -3.98
N LEU A 276 -17.53 -6.98 -4.64
CA LEU A 276 -17.80 -7.47 -5.99
C LEU A 276 -17.80 -9.00 -6.00
N GLN A 277 -18.97 -9.61 -6.18
CA GLN A 277 -19.08 -11.06 -6.15
C GLN A 277 -18.34 -11.72 -7.32
N GLY A 278 -17.48 -12.70 -7.01
CA GLY A 278 -16.69 -13.45 -7.99
C GLY A 278 -15.52 -12.66 -8.59
N CYS A 279 -15.03 -11.63 -7.90
CA CYS A 279 -13.89 -10.81 -8.34
C CYS A 279 -12.52 -11.32 -7.84
N GLY A 280 -12.47 -12.23 -6.86
CA GLY A 280 -11.23 -12.73 -6.29
C GLY A 280 -10.55 -11.82 -5.25
N SER A 281 -11.11 -10.65 -4.93
CA SER A 281 -10.61 -9.64 -3.96
C SER A 281 -9.29 -8.95 -4.37
N SER A 282 -9.11 -7.68 -3.96
CA SER A 282 -7.85 -6.93 -4.18
C SER A 282 -6.65 -7.56 -3.48
N ASP A 283 -6.92 -8.26 -2.39
CA ASP A 283 -5.93 -8.92 -1.56
C ASP A 283 -5.23 -10.11 -2.25
N TYR A 284 -5.75 -10.60 -3.39
CA TYR A 284 -5.19 -11.70 -4.19
C TYR A 284 -4.92 -11.34 -5.65
N PHE A 285 -5.09 -10.06 -6.03
CA PHE A 285 -5.01 -9.59 -7.41
C PHE A 285 -3.67 -9.91 -8.10
N PHE A 286 -2.61 -10.19 -7.34
CA PHE A 286 -1.26 -10.40 -7.85
C PHE A 286 -0.80 -11.87 -7.91
N GLU A 287 -1.63 -12.83 -7.50
CA GLU A 287 -1.30 -14.27 -7.60
C GLU A 287 -1.73 -14.91 -8.95
N GLY A 288 -2.36 -14.15 -9.84
CA GLY A 288 -2.50 -14.56 -11.24
C GLY A 288 -3.48 -13.72 -12.07
N PRO A 289 -3.29 -13.65 -13.41
CA PRO A 289 -4.19 -12.92 -14.33
C PRO A 289 -5.62 -13.47 -14.38
N GLN A 290 -5.88 -14.65 -13.79
CA GLN A 290 -7.19 -15.30 -13.74
C GLN A 290 -8.23 -14.57 -12.86
N TYR A 291 -7.82 -13.60 -12.04
CA TYR A 291 -8.71 -12.86 -11.13
C TYR A 291 -9.14 -11.48 -11.66
N MET A 292 -8.77 -11.12 -12.89
CA MET A 292 -9.10 -9.81 -13.51
C MET A 292 -10.54 -9.73 -14.07
N VAL A 293 -11.50 -10.48 -13.52
CA VAL A 293 -12.87 -10.59 -14.09
C VAL A 293 -13.57 -9.23 -14.20
N TYR A 294 -13.27 -8.30 -13.30
CA TYR A 294 -13.87 -6.97 -13.26
C TYR A 294 -13.02 -5.87 -13.94
N GLY A 295 -11.83 -6.12 -14.48
CA GLY A 295 -10.99 -5.07 -15.07
C GLY A 295 -9.86 -4.57 -14.15
N ASN A 296 -9.69 -3.25 -14.01
CA ASN A 296 -8.58 -2.65 -13.27
C ASN A 296 -8.90 -2.47 -11.78
N ASP A 297 -8.12 -3.14 -10.93
CA ASP A 297 -8.22 -3.01 -9.49
C ASP A 297 -7.46 -1.77 -8.97
N LEU A 298 -8.20 -0.79 -8.43
CA LEU A 298 -7.65 0.38 -7.76
C LEU A 298 -7.41 0.15 -6.26
N GLY A 299 -7.64 -1.07 -5.75
CA GLY A 299 -7.39 -1.50 -4.38
C GLY A 299 -8.61 -1.48 -3.47
N GLY A 300 -8.54 -2.27 -2.40
CA GLY A 300 -9.56 -2.34 -1.34
C GLY A 300 -10.85 -3.08 -1.71
N ASN A 301 -10.95 -3.66 -2.91
CA ASN A 301 -12.10 -4.46 -3.31
C ASN A 301 -12.11 -5.81 -2.60
N ARG A 302 -13.31 -6.33 -2.33
CA ARG A 302 -13.53 -7.59 -1.60
C ARG A 302 -14.50 -8.50 -2.34
N ASP A 303 -14.24 -9.80 -2.30
CA ASP A 303 -15.12 -10.85 -2.80
C ASP A 303 -15.70 -11.64 -1.62
N VAL A 304 -16.70 -11.05 -0.97
CA VAL A 304 -17.30 -11.56 0.26
C VAL A 304 -18.81 -11.33 0.23
N ASN A 305 -19.54 -12.06 1.08
CA ASN A 305 -20.96 -11.78 1.29
C ASN A 305 -21.10 -10.40 1.99
N PRO A 306 -21.87 -9.45 1.42
CA PRO A 306 -22.09 -8.14 2.04
C PRO A 306 -22.93 -8.21 3.33
N MET A 307 -23.59 -9.34 3.62
CA MET A 307 -24.46 -9.53 4.79
C MET A 307 -25.60 -8.49 4.82
N PHE A 308 -26.40 -8.45 3.75
CA PHE A 308 -27.55 -7.54 3.68
C PHE A 308 -28.67 -7.90 4.67
N ASN A 309 -29.31 -6.88 5.23
CA ASN A 309 -30.69 -6.96 5.72
C ASN A 309 -31.67 -6.97 4.52
N GLU A 310 -32.97 -7.19 4.77
CA GLU A 310 -34.00 -7.19 3.71
C GLU A 310 -34.07 -5.89 2.92
N ASP A 311 -33.68 -4.76 3.52
CA ASP A 311 -33.69 -3.45 2.87
C ASP A 311 -32.38 -3.08 2.15
N TYR A 312 -31.39 -4.00 2.11
CA TYR A 312 -30.03 -3.79 1.59
C TYR A 312 -29.12 -2.92 2.46
N SER A 313 -29.49 -2.63 3.70
CA SER A 313 -28.52 -2.14 4.69
C SER A 313 -27.57 -3.29 5.12
N LEU A 314 -26.37 -2.95 5.58
CA LEU A 314 -25.40 -3.93 6.08
C LEU A 314 -25.74 -4.38 7.50
N GLN A 315 -25.59 -5.67 7.77
CA GLN A 315 -25.61 -6.22 9.12
C GLN A 315 -24.31 -5.91 9.87
N GLN A 316 -24.37 -5.87 11.21
CA GLN A 316 -23.19 -5.78 12.05
C GLN A 316 -22.22 -6.93 11.75
N GLY A 317 -20.93 -6.62 11.64
CA GLY A 317 -19.89 -7.59 11.25
C GLY A 317 -19.70 -7.75 9.74
N SER A 318 -20.47 -7.03 8.91
CA SER A 318 -20.20 -6.93 7.48
C SER A 318 -18.82 -6.31 7.20
N TYR A 319 -18.09 -6.89 6.24
CA TYR A 319 -16.83 -6.35 5.71
C TYR A 319 -16.99 -5.04 4.91
N GLY A 320 -18.23 -4.56 4.73
CA GLY A 320 -18.50 -3.25 4.15
C GLY A 320 -18.40 -2.10 5.15
N ILE A 321 -18.56 -2.38 6.45
CA ILE A 321 -18.54 -1.35 7.50
C ILE A 321 -17.14 -0.76 7.60
N ASN A 322 -17.03 0.57 7.58
CA ASN A 322 -15.80 1.33 7.74
C ASN A 322 -14.69 1.03 6.70
N HIS A 323 -15.05 0.42 5.57
CA HIS A 323 -14.11 -0.04 4.55
C HIS A 323 -14.19 0.69 3.21
N GLY A 324 -15.05 1.69 3.09
CA GLY A 324 -15.12 2.56 1.93
C GLY A 324 -13.95 3.56 1.85
N ASN A 325 -13.74 4.07 0.64
CA ASN A 325 -12.83 5.15 0.33
C ASN A 325 -13.46 6.51 0.67
N THR A 326 -13.27 6.95 1.92
CA THR A 326 -13.77 8.25 2.41
C THR A 326 -13.21 9.43 1.61
N ASN A 327 -11.92 9.36 1.23
CA ASN A 327 -11.26 10.44 0.49
C ASN A 327 -11.85 10.61 -0.92
N ALA A 328 -12.06 9.52 -1.66
CA ALA A 328 -12.67 9.58 -2.98
C ALA A 328 -14.10 10.11 -2.91
N PHE A 329 -14.87 9.73 -1.89
CA PHE A 329 -16.21 10.25 -1.67
C PHE A 329 -16.19 11.76 -1.35
N GLN A 330 -15.37 12.21 -0.40
CA GLN A 330 -15.29 13.62 -0.01
C GLN A 330 -14.79 14.52 -1.14
N LEU A 331 -13.86 14.06 -1.98
CA LEU A 331 -13.37 14.85 -3.12
C LEU A 331 -14.43 15.01 -4.21
N ALA A 332 -15.30 14.03 -4.40
CA ALA A 332 -16.27 14.01 -5.51
C ALA A 332 -17.70 14.40 -5.12
N VAL A 333 -18.09 14.20 -3.86
CA VAL A 333 -19.50 14.20 -3.39
C VAL A 333 -19.68 14.97 -2.07
N ASN A 334 -18.88 16.00 -1.82
CA ASN A 334 -18.87 16.75 -0.54
C ASN A 334 -20.21 17.41 -0.11
N THR A 335 -21.20 17.48 -1.00
CA THR A 335 -22.52 18.08 -0.68
C THR A 335 -23.52 17.12 -0.06
N VAL A 336 -23.22 15.82 0.01
CA VAL A 336 -24.15 14.79 0.53
C VAL A 336 -23.84 14.50 1.99
N ALA A 337 -24.66 15.04 2.88
CA ALA A 337 -24.47 14.93 4.33
C ALA A 337 -25.05 13.64 4.94
N THR A 338 -25.98 12.98 4.25
CA THR A 338 -26.68 11.79 4.76
C THR A 338 -26.59 10.60 3.82
N ASP A 339 -26.61 9.41 4.42
CA ASP A 339 -26.72 8.13 3.75
C ASP A 339 -28.10 7.92 3.09
N PHE A 340 -28.30 6.77 2.42
CA PHE A 340 -29.58 6.43 1.79
C PHE A 340 -30.75 6.34 2.79
N TYR A 341 -30.46 6.10 4.06
CA TYR A 341 -31.43 5.93 5.15
C TYR A 341 -31.60 7.19 6.00
N ASN A 342 -31.03 8.31 5.54
CA ASN A 342 -31.09 9.62 6.18
C ASN A 342 -30.31 9.71 7.52
N ASN A 343 -29.29 8.87 7.71
CA ASN A 343 -28.31 8.98 8.79
C ASN A 343 -27.07 9.76 8.32
N PRO A 344 -26.21 10.29 9.21
CA PRO A 344 -24.92 10.88 8.82
C PRO A 344 -24.12 9.97 7.88
N ARG A 345 -23.63 10.54 6.74
CA ARG A 345 -22.88 9.80 5.70
C ARG A 345 -21.46 9.40 6.10
N ILE A 346 -20.92 10.02 7.15
CA ILE A 346 -19.58 9.72 7.66
C ILE A 346 -19.68 9.74 9.19
N VAL A 347 -19.40 8.61 9.82
CA VAL A 347 -19.31 8.47 11.27
C VAL A 347 -17.84 8.32 11.68
N ASP A 348 -17.19 7.25 11.24
CA ASP A 348 -15.74 7.04 11.37
C ASP A 348 -15.07 7.07 9.99
N ALA A 349 -15.27 6.01 9.20
CA ALA A 349 -14.96 5.95 7.78
C ALA A 349 -16.26 5.69 7.01
N ILE A 350 -16.26 5.98 5.71
CA ILE A 350 -17.45 5.70 4.90
C ILE A 350 -17.62 4.19 4.75
N ASP A 351 -18.83 3.70 4.87
CA ASP A 351 -19.17 2.31 4.60
C ASP A 351 -19.23 2.04 3.09
N ILE A 352 -19.02 0.80 2.69
CA ILE A 352 -19.32 0.31 1.34
C ILE A 352 -20.83 0.10 1.23
N GLY A 353 -21.48 0.68 0.21
CA GLY A 353 -22.92 0.55 -0.02
C GLY A 353 -23.74 1.71 0.53
N LEU A 354 -25.03 1.45 0.80
CA LEU A 354 -26.08 2.46 0.95
C LEU A 354 -26.12 3.15 2.31
N ASN A 355 -25.87 2.41 3.40
CA ASN A 355 -25.97 2.90 4.77
C ASN A 355 -24.59 3.08 5.41
N GLU A 356 -24.58 3.84 6.50
CA GLU A 356 -23.45 3.93 7.43
C GLU A 356 -23.78 3.24 8.76
N SER A 357 -22.83 2.49 9.30
CA SER A 357 -22.83 2.07 10.70
C SER A 357 -22.82 3.30 11.60
N GLN A 358 -23.79 3.39 12.50
CA GLN A 358 -23.90 4.50 13.44
C GLN A 358 -23.11 4.27 14.73
N ASP A 359 -22.58 3.06 14.91
CA ASP A 359 -21.71 2.73 16.03
C ASP A 359 -20.29 3.24 15.76
N VAL A 360 -19.75 4.03 16.68
CA VAL A 360 -18.35 4.46 16.65
C VAL A 360 -17.47 3.26 17.02
N GLN A 361 -16.55 2.93 16.14
CA GLN A 361 -15.61 1.85 16.33
C GLN A 361 -14.61 2.20 17.45
N ALA A 362 -14.24 1.19 18.24
CA ALA A 362 -13.28 1.37 19.33
C ALA A 362 -11.90 1.79 18.80
N GLU A 363 -11.22 2.64 19.58
CA GLU A 363 -9.82 3.05 19.30
C GLU A 363 -8.84 1.87 19.37
N VAL A 364 -9.20 0.82 20.11
CA VAL A 364 -8.41 -0.40 20.28
C VAL A 364 -9.28 -1.62 20.01
N LEU A 365 -8.77 -2.56 19.22
CA LEU A 365 -9.32 -3.91 19.10
C LEU A 365 -8.42 -4.91 19.84
N TYR A 366 -9.03 -5.88 20.52
CA TYR A 366 -8.35 -6.79 21.44
C TYR A 366 -8.30 -8.22 20.90
N VAL A 367 -7.12 -8.83 20.96
CA VAL A 367 -6.86 -10.18 20.48
C VAL A 367 -6.31 -11.05 21.61
N LYS A 368 -6.88 -12.24 21.78
CA LYS A 368 -6.43 -13.26 22.73
C LYS A 368 -6.54 -14.64 22.13
N GLN A 369 -5.51 -15.47 22.30
CA GLN A 369 -5.51 -16.86 21.82
C GLN A 369 -6.76 -17.61 22.29
N GLY A 370 -7.50 -18.20 21.34
CA GLY A 370 -8.75 -18.93 21.60
C GLY A 370 -9.97 -18.04 21.90
N GLY A 371 -9.85 -16.71 21.79
CA GLY A 371 -10.97 -15.78 21.89
C GLY A 371 -12.01 -16.00 20.80
N THR A 372 -13.28 -15.68 21.09
CA THR A 372 -14.41 -15.84 20.16
C THR A 372 -15.26 -14.57 20.04
N GLY A 373 -14.85 -13.49 20.71
CA GLY A 373 -15.56 -12.22 20.68
C GLY A 373 -15.19 -11.38 19.45
N ASN A 374 -15.77 -10.19 19.37
CA ASN A 374 -15.61 -9.25 18.26
C ASN A 374 -14.41 -8.28 18.40
N GLY A 375 -13.62 -8.43 19.46
CA GLY A 375 -12.46 -7.59 19.76
C GLY A 375 -12.77 -6.25 20.42
N SER A 376 -14.01 -5.94 20.83
CA SER A 376 -14.34 -4.61 21.37
C SER A 376 -13.82 -4.32 22.79
N SER A 377 -13.39 -5.35 23.51
CA SER A 377 -12.78 -5.28 24.85
C SER A 377 -11.99 -6.55 25.14
N TRP A 378 -11.14 -6.58 26.16
CA TRP A 378 -10.47 -7.82 26.59
C TRP A 378 -11.44 -8.97 26.91
N ALA A 379 -12.63 -8.67 27.48
CA ALA A 379 -13.67 -9.66 27.74
C ALA A 379 -14.36 -10.18 26.46
N GLN A 380 -14.28 -9.42 25.37
CA GLN A 380 -14.79 -9.77 24.04
C GLN A 380 -13.65 -9.95 23.03
N ALA A 381 -12.44 -10.29 23.48
CA ALA A 381 -11.29 -10.40 22.59
C ALA A 381 -11.52 -11.48 21.51
N SER A 382 -11.07 -11.18 20.30
CA SER A 382 -11.08 -12.11 19.17
C SER A 382 -9.87 -13.05 19.23
N GLY A 383 -10.02 -14.28 18.76
CA GLY A 383 -8.91 -15.20 18.50
C GLY A 383 -8.27 -15.03 17.14
N ASP A 384 -8.88 -14.23 16.27
CA ASP A 384 -8.44 -13.99 14.90
C ASP A 384 -7.73 -12.62 14.78
N LEU A 385 -6.40 -12.67 14.80
CA LEU A 385 -5.55 -11.48 14.67
C LEU A 385 -5.69 -10.82 13.30
N GLN A 386 -5.80 -11.60 12.22
CA GLN A 386 -5.92 -11.03 10.88
C GLN A 386 -7.24 -10.27 10.75
N LEU A 387 -8.34 -10.83 11.25
CA LEU A 387 -9.63 -10.16 11.24
C LEU A 387 -9.59 -8.83 12.02
N MET A 388 -8.91 -8.77 13.17
CA MET A 388 -8.80 -7.52 13.92
C MET A 388 -7.93 -6.48 13.22
N MET A 389 -6.83 -6.89 12.56
CA MET A 389 -6.05 -5.99 11.71
C MET A 389 -6.86 -5.50 10.51
N ASP A 390 -7.62 -6.39 9.88
CA ASP A 390 -8.46 -6.10 8.71
C ASP A 390 -9.58 -5.12 9.03
N ASN A 391 -10.21 -5.25 10.20
CA ASN A 391 -11.32 -4.41 10.62
C ASN A 391 -10.88 -3.11 11.30
N GLN A 392 -9.62 -2.96 11.71
CA GLN A 392 -9.17 -1.77 12.39
C GLN A 392 -9.00 -0.58 11.42
N LEU A 393 -9.42 0.60 11.86
CA LEU A 393 -9.23 1.82 11.09
C LEU A 393 -7.78 2.29 11.12
N ARG A 394 -7.42 3.05 10.08
CA ARG A 394 -6.13 3.74 9.98
C ARG A 394 -5.88 4.57 11.24
N GLN A 395 -4.62 4.57 11.69
CA GLN A 395 -4.09 5.26 12.87
C GLN A 395 -4.48 4.67 14.24
N ARG A 396 -5.39 3.67 14.27
CA ARG A 396 -5.86 2.99 15.48
C ARG A 396 -5.07 1.72 15.78
N GLU A 397 -5.40 1.09 16.91
CA GLU A 397 -4.55 0.07 17.53
C GLU A 397 -5.22 -1.30 17.62
N VAL A 398 -4.40 -2.35 17.55
CA VAL A 398 -4.76 -3.73 17.86
C VAL A 398 -3.84 -4.21 18.96
N TRP A 399 -4.39 -4.61 20.10
CA TRP A 399 -3.63 -5.12 21.25
C TRP A 399 -3.75 -6.63 21.34
N VAL A 400 -2.62 -7.31 21.47
CA VAL A 400 -2.51 -8.77 21.40
C VAL A 400 -1.94 -9.30 22.70
N ALA A 401 -2.72 -10.16 23.37
CA ALA A 401 -2.27 -10.84 24.57
C ALA A 401 -1.17 -11.87 24.29
N GLU A 402 -0.43 -12.25 25.32
CA GLU A 402 0.48 -13.40 25.31
C GLU A 402 -0.23 -14.65 24.78
N GLY A 403 0.49 -15.44 24.00
CA GLY A 403 -0.04 -16.61 23.31
C GLY A 403 0.59 -16.80 21.93
N THR A 404 0.21 -17.89 21.27
CA THR A 404 0.70 -18.23 19.91
C THR A 404 -0.41 -18.07 18.88
N TYR A 405 -0.12 -17.30 17.83
CA TYR A 405 -1.05 -16.97 16.75
C TYR A 405 -0.50 -17.46 15.42
N PHE A 406 -1.31 -18.24 14.70
CA PHE A 406 -0.96 -18.81 13.41
C PHE A 406 -1.43 -17.91 12.28
N ALA A 407 -0.52 -17.58 11.37
CA ALA A 407 -0.84 -16.80 10.19
C ALA A 407 -1.85 -17.53 9.30
N PRO A 408 -2.92 -16.86 8.83
CA PRO A 408 -3.78 -17.42 7.80
C PRO A 408 -3.00 -17.54 6.49
N ALA A 409 -3.52 -18.32 5.53
CA ALA A 409 -2.91 -18.38 4.21
C ALA A 409 -3.11 -17.06 3.44
N PRO A 410 -2.06 -16.47 2.83
CA PRO A 410 -0.67 -16.97 2.78
C PRO A 410 0.23 -16.53 3.95
N TYR A 411 -0.11 -15.47 4.68
CA TYR A 411 0.63 -14.95 5.84
C TYR A 411 -0.21 -13.88 6.58
N PHE A 412 0.25 -13.40 7.74
CA PHE A 412 -0.32 -12.19 8.34
C PHE A 412 0.00 -10.98 7.45
N ARG A 413 -1.03 -10.20 7.12
CA ARG A 413 -0.93 -8.98 6.32
C ARG A 413 -1.13 -7.77 7.19
N LEU A 414 -0.18 -6.85 7.17
CA LEU A 414 -0.34 -5.57 7.83
C LEU A 414 -1.31 -4.70 7.03
N ARG A 415 -2.03 -3.81 7.72
CA ARG A 415 -2.93 -2.84 7.10
C ARG A 415 -2.37 -1.45 7.29
N ASP A 416 -2.37 -0.66 6.22
CA ASP A 416 -1.75 0.66 6.19
C ASP A 416 -2.22 1.52 7.37
N SER A 417 -1.27 2.08 8.11
CA SER A 417 -1.48 2.92 9.28
C SER A 417 -2.12 2.24 10.50
N VAL A 418 -2.34 0.92 10.51
CA VAL A 418 -2.79 0.20 11.71
C VAL A 418 -1.58 -0.13 12.59
N LYS A 419 -1.71 0.06 13.91
CA LYS A 419 -0.66 -0.23 14.88
C LYS A 419 -1.00 -1.50 15.65
N VAL A 420 -0.10 -2.47 15.69
CA VAL A 420 -0.33 -3.78 16.29
C VAL A 420 0.70 -3.99 17.39
N TYR A 421 0.22 -4.15 18.62
CA TYR A 421 1.03 -4.23 19.84
C TYR A 421 0.84 -5.59 20.52
N GLY A 422 1.90 -6.41 20.58
CA GLY A 422 1.98 -7.62 21.39
C GLY A 422 2.54 -7.32 22.79
N GLY A 423 2.48 -8.28 23.71
CA GLY A 423 3.07 -8.10 25.04
C GLY A 423 2.09 -7.87 26.19
N PHE A 424 0.80 -8.18 26.01
CA PHE A 424 -0.21 -7.96 27.06
C PHE A 424 -0.51 -9.23 27.87
N PRO A 425 -0.79 -9.15 29.18
CA PRO A 425 -1.26 -10.29 29.95
C PRO A 425 -2.49 -10.98 29.33
N SER A 426 -2.56 -12.31 29.37
CA SER A 426 -3.71 -13.06 28.85
C SER A 426 -4.96 -12.98 29.74
N SER A 427 -4.90 -12.37 30.92
CA SER A 427 -6.00 -12.29 31.87
C SER A 427 -6.17 -10.89 32.45
N GLY A 428 -7.37 -10.59 32.93
CA GLY A 428 -7.72 -9.24 33.41
C GLY A 428 -8.13 -8.29 32.30
N ASN A 429 -7.99 -6.99 32.55
CA ASN A 429 -8.25 -5.91 31.59
C ASN A 429 -7.02 -5.00 31.50
N PRO A 430 -5.87 -5.50 31.01
CA PRO A 430 -4.62 -4.75 31.08
C PRO A 430 -4.66 -3.47 30.27
N GLY A 431 -4.12 -2.39 30.85
CA GLY A 431 -3.81 -1.14 30.15
C GLY A 431 -2.46 -1.19 29.43
N PHE A 432 -2.12 -0.13 28.68
CA PHE A 432 -0.83 -0.06 27.97
C PHE A 432 0.37 -0.03 28.94
N ASP A 433 0.21 0.52 30.14
CA ASP A 433 1.27 0.54 31.17
C ASP A 433 1.61 -0.86 31.73
N GLU A 434 0.73 -1.85 31.50
CA GLU A 434 0.94 -3.26 31.89
C GLU A 434 1.50 -4.10 30.74
N ARG A 435 1.77 -3.49 29.58
CA ARG A 435 2.38 -4.14 28.43
C ARG A 435 3.87 -4.39 28.70
N ASP A 436 4.27 -5.65 28.65
CA ASP A 436 5.66 -6.09 28.78
C ASP A 436 5.90 -7.26 27.81
N PRO A 437 6.45 -7.00 26.60
CA PRO A 437 6.71 -8.05 25.62
C PRO A 437 7.67 -9.16 26.08
N GLN A 438 8.52 -8.89 27.09
CA GLN A 438 9.42 -9.92 27.63
C GLN A 438 8.70 -10.82 28.62
N LEU A 439 7.83 -10.25 29.47
CA LEU A 439 7.07 -11.02 30.47
C LEU A 439 5.86 -11.74 29.85
N HIS A 440 5.24 -11.14 28.83
CA HIS A 440 3.98 -11.58 28.22
C HIS A 440 4.09 -11.81 26.70
N PRO A 441 4.93 -12.77 26.24
CA PRO A 441 5.27 -12.89 24.83
C PRO A 441 4.05 -13.22 23.95
N SER A 442 3.81 -12.37 22.94
CA SER A 442 2.92 -12.66 21.81
C SER A 442 3.74 -13.25 20.67
N VAL A 443 3.48 -14.51 20.32
CA VAL A 443 4.27 -15.28 19.34
C VAL A 443 3.50 -15.43 18.04
N LEU A 444 4.09 -14.99 16.92
CA LEU A 444 3.58 -15.20 15.57
C LEU A 444 4.34 -16.35 14.90
N THR A 445 3.60 -17.28 14.28
CA THR A 445 4.17 -18.38 13.51
C THR A 445 3.28 -18.76 12.34
N SER A 446 3.74 -19.66 11.47
CA SER A 446 3.02 -20.01 10.25
C SER A 446 3.31 -21.44 9.79
N VAL A 447 2.37 -21.99 9.03
CA VAL A 447 2.50 -23.21 8.23
C VAL A 447 2.55 -22.91 6.73
N ASN A 448 2.58 -21.61 6.38
CA ASN A 448 2.61 -21.09 5.02
C ASN A 448 4.00 -20.54 4.69
N GLN A 449 4.14 -19.87 3.53
CA GLN A 449 5.43 -19.40 3.02
C GLN A 449 6.06 -18.25 3.82
N ALA A 450 5.28 -17.52 4.62
CA ALA A 450 5.80 -16.50 5.54
C ALA A 450 4.98 -16.43 6.83
N VAL A 451 5.54 -15.82 7.88
CA VAL A 451 4.79 -15.45 9.09
C VAL A 451 4.03 -14.15 8.86
N VAL A 452 4.75 -13.09 8.49
CA VAL A 452 4.16 -11.81 8.09
C VAL A 452 4.63 -11.50 6.67
N GLY A 453 3.73 -11.00 5.84
CA GLY A 453 4.08 -10.60 4.49
C GLY A 453 3.21 -9.46 3.99
N ASN A 454 3.81 -8.63 3.16
CA ASN A 454 3.17 -7.51 2.50
C ASN A 454 3.65 -7.49 1.05
N PHE A 455 2.72 -7.68 0.12
CA PHE A 455 3.00 -7.65 -1.31
C PHE A 455 2.02 -6.70 -1.98
N PHE A 456 2.34 -5.41 -1.92
CA PHE A 456 1.46 -4.38 -2.45
C PHE A 456 1.91 -3.93 -3.84
N ALA A 457 0.98 -3.39 -4.62
CA ALA A 457 1.35 -2.59 -5.78
C ALA A 457 2.09 -1.32 -5.32
N VAL A 458 2.91 -0.75 -6.20
CA VAL A 458 3.68 0.49 -5.91
C VAL A 458 2.77 1.62 -5.41
N TYR A 459 1.53 1.72 -5.91
CA TYR A 459 0.56 2.75 -5.52
C TYR A 459 -0.19 2.46 -4.20
N ALA A 460 -0.01 1.26 -3.63
CA ALA A 460 -0.63 0.81 -2.39
C ALA A 460 0.40 0.53 -1.29
N ASN A 461 1.58 1.14 -1.38
CA ASN A 461 2.65 1.02 -0.36
C ASN A 461 2.09 1.36 1.04
N ILE A 462 2.37 0.50 2.03
CA ILE A 462 1.99 0.79 3.42
C ILE A 462 2.91 1.84 4.02
N SER A 463 2.32 2.81 4.72
CA SER A 463 3.06 3.96 5.23
C SER A 463 3.82 3.63 6.53
N PRO A 464 4.81 4.49 6.91
CA PRO A 464 5.51 4.39 8.20
C PRO A 464 4.63 4.51 9.45
N ALA A 465 3.36 4.91 9.30
CA ALA A 465 2.40 4.88 10.40
C ALA A 465 1.93 3.45 10.75
N THR A 466 2.26 2.46 9.91
CA THR A 466 1.99 1.03 10.17
C THR A 466 3.04 0.50 11.12
N ILE A 467 2.62 -0.05 12.27
CA ILE A 467 3.51 -0.50 13.33
C ILE A 467 3.21 -1.95 13.70
N LEU A 468 4.25 -2.77 13.80
CA LEU A 468 4.23 -4.07 14.49
C LEU A 468 5.23 -4.02 15.64
N ASP A 469 4.76 -4.15 16.89
CA ASP A 469 5.59 -3.94 18.07
C ASP A 469 5.42 -5.04 19.12
N GLY A 470 6.54 -5.60 19.61
CA GLY A 470 6.60 -6.50 20.77
C GLY A 470 6.12 -7.92 20.51
N PHE A 471 6.53 -8.49 19.39
CA PHE A 471 6.22 -9.87 19.00
C PHE A 471 7.49 -10.72 18.91
N VAL A 472 7.31 -12.02 19.12
CA VAL A 472 8.28 -13.04 18.72
C VAL A 472 7.83 -13.64 17.40
N ILE A 473 8.68 -13.62 16.38
CA ILE A 473 8.45 -14.23 15.06
C ILE A 473 9.36 -15.46 14.93
N THR A 474 8.75 -16.64 14.80
CA THR A 474 9.46 -17.92 14.85
C THR A 474 8.86 -18.99 13.95
N SER A 475 9.67 -19.98 13.58
CA SER A 475 9.19 -21.25 13.03
C SER A 475 8.54 -22.12 14.10
N ASN A 476 7.81 -23.14 13.64
CA ASN A 476 7.29 -24.24 14.45
C ASN A 476 7.58 -25.58 13.74
N GLU A 477 7.25 -26.70 14.39
CA GLU A 477 7.49 -28.05 13.87
C GLU A 477 6.84 -28.34 12.50
N ASN A 478 5.79 -27.61 12.14
CA ASN A 478 5.06 -27.73 10.88
C ASN A 478 5.37 -26.61 9.88
N SER A 479 6.30 -25.70 10.19
CA SER A 479 6.72 -24.66 9.26
C SER A 479 7.41 -25.28 8.04
N PRO A 480 7.14 -24.78 6.82
CA PRO A 480 7.85 -25.25 5.64
C PRO A 480 9.33 -24.86 5.71
N GLU A 481 10.16 -25.65 5.02
CA GLU A 481 11.61 -25.43 4.94
C GLU A 481 11.95 -24.00 4.45
N TYR A 482 11.16 -23.47 3.52
CA TYR A 482 11.34 -22.15 2.88
C TYR A 482 10.41 -21.07 3.45
N MET A 483 10.23 -21.04 4.77
CA MET A 483 9.39 -20.04 5.42
C MET A 483 10.17 -18.76 5.74
N TYR A 484 9.69 -17.62 5.24
CA TYR A 484 10.18 -16.30 5.66
C TYR A 484 9.61 -15.91 7.03
N GLY A 485 10.39 -15.21 7.85
CA GLY A 485 9.84 -14.48 8.99
C GLY A 485 8.99 -13.30 8.51
N LEU A 486 9.64 -12.35 7.85
CA LEU A 486 9.01 -11.25 7.11
C LEU A 486 9.32 -11.33 5.62
N PHE A 487 8.31 -11.06 4.80
CA PHE A 487 8.46 -10.87 3.36
C PHE A 487 7.78 -9.56 2.93
N GLU A 488 8.58 -8.53 2.63
CA GLU A 488 8.09 -7.17 2.45
C GLU A 488 8.39 -6.63 1.04
N SER A 489 7.36 -6.19 0.35
CA SER A 489 7.45 -5.62 -0.99
C SER A 489 6.53 -4.40 -1.12
N ASN A 490 7.12 -3.24 -1.48
CA ASN A 490 6.45 -1.94 -1.43
C ASN A 490 5.86 -1.70 -0.03
N SER A 491 6.74 -1.60 0.96
CA SER A 491 6.38 -1.44 2.38
C SER A 491 7.33 -0.47 3.09
N ASP A 492 6.78 0.48 3.84
CA ASP A 492 7.54 1.42 4.68
C ASP A 492 7.23 1.23 6.18
N ALA A 493 6.80 0.04 6.61
CA ALA A 493 6.36 -0.25 7.97
C ALA A 493 7.48 -0.14 9.04
N THR A 494 7.05 0.08 10.28
CA THR A 494 7.93 0.08 11.46
C THR A 494 7.75 -1.20 12.28
N TYR A 495 8.85 -1.94 12.48
CA TYR A 495 8.95 -3.10 13.34
C TYR A 495 9.74 -2.70 14.60
N ALA A 496 9.12 -2.80 15.77
CA ALA A 496 9.72 -2.39 17.03
C ALA A 496 9.72 -3.53 18.06
N ASN A 497 10.82 -3.69 18.81
CA ASN A 497 10.90 -4.67 19.89
C ASN A 497 10.53 -6.10 19.42
N ILE A 498 10.88 -6.46 18.18
CA ILE A 498 10.58 -7.77 17.59
C ILE A 498 11.74 -8.72 17.83
N VAL A 499 11.43 -9.96 18.23
CA VAL A 499 12.41 -11.04 18.34
C VAL A 499 12.21 -12.01 17.17
N PHE A 500 13.14 -12.01 16.22
CA PHE A 500 13.23 -13.00 15.14
C PHE A 500 14.12 -14.15 15.58
N THR A 501 13.55 -15.35 15.75
CA THR A 501 14.29 -16.48 16.31
C THR A 501 13.91 -17.81 15.65
N GLY A 502 14.89 -18.71 15.53
CA GLY A 502 14.67 -20.08 15.08
C GLY A 502 14.15 -20.21 13.64
N LEU A 503 14.36 -19.20 12.79
CA LEU A 503 13.95 -19.24 11.39
C LEU A 503 15.01 -19.97 10.55
N HIS A 504 14.55 -20.77 9.58
CA HIS A 504 15.41 -21.69 8.81
C HIS A 504 15.74 -21.23 7.37
N TYR A 505 15.07 -20.18 6.91
CA TYR A 505 15.31 -19.55 5.62
C TYR A 505 15.82 -18.11 5.81
N SER A 506 15.01 -17.10 5.49
CA SER A 506 15.33 -15.70 5.79
C SER A 506 14.44 -15.17 6.91
N ALA A 507 15.03 -14.51 7.91
CA ALA A 507 14.25 -13.86 8.95
C ALA A 507 13.50 -12.65 8.39
N VAL A 508 14.15 -11.88 7.53
CA VAL A 508 13.56 -10.72 6.85
C VAL A 508 14.05 -10.65 5.41
N GLU A 509 13.13 -10.41 4.50
CA GLU A 509 13.45 -9.98 3.14
C GLU A 509 12.64 -8.74 2.77
N ASN A 510 13.37 -7.65 2.44
CA ASN A 510 12.80 -6.40 1.96
C ASN A 510 13.18 -6.19 0.50
N ARG A 511 12.19 -5.90 -0.36
CA ARG A 511 12.36 -5.76 -1.80
C ARG A 511 11.50 -4.66 -2.42
N ARG A 512 11.81 -4.25 -3.66
CA ARG A 512 11.02 -3.32 -4.48
C ARG A 512 10.80 -1.97 -3.80
N ALA A 513 11.88 -1.24 -3.54
CA ALA A 513 11.82 0.12 -2.97
C ALA A 513 11.09 0.24 -1.61
N SER A 514 10.94 -0.86 -0.85
CA SER A 514 10.48 -0.82 0.54
C SER A 514 11.43 -0.02 1.43
N HIS A 515 10.91 0.83 2.33
CA HIS A 515 11.66 1.66 3.27
C HIS A 515 11.47 1.27 4.76
N ASN A 516 11.41 -0.03 5.06
CA ASN A 516 11.12 -0.54 6.41
C ASN A 516 12.11 -0.10 7.49
N THR A 517 11.59 0.14 8.70
CA THR A 517 12.37 0.52 9.89
C THR A 517 12.28 -0.55 10.97
N PHE A 518 13.43 -0.96 11.51
CA PHE A 518 13.59 -1.91 12.61
C PHE A 518 14.21 -1.18 13.80
N THR A 519 13.50 -1.15 14.94
CA THR A 519 13.95 -0.47 16.15
C THR A 519 13.96 -1.44 17.33
N ASN A 520 15.10 -1.57 18.01
CA ASN A 520 15.26 -2.45 19.16
C ASN A 520 14.84 -3.90 18.87
N CYS A 521 15.12 -4.39 17.66
CA CYS A 521 14.80 -5.76 17.26
C CYS A 521 15.98 -6.70 17.50
N ASP A 522 15.67 -7.92 17.93
CA ASP A 522 16.62 -8.99 18.17
C ASP A 522 16.49 -10.05 17.06
N PHE A 523 17.56 -10.26 16.29
CA PHE A 523 17.71 -11.33 15.31
C PHE A 523 18.64 -12.38 15.93
N VAL A 524 18.07 -13.45 16.48
CA VAL A 524 18.80 -14.39 17.32
C VAL A 524 18.64 -15.83 16.85
N ASP A 525 19.74 -16.57 16.79
CA ASP A 525 19.75 -18.01 16.52
C ASP A 525 18.97 -18.44 15.25
N ASN A 526 18.99 -17.59 14.21
CA ASN A 526 18.41 -17.92 12.90
C ASN A 526 19.44 -18.67 12.06
N ILE A 527 19.01 -19.74 11.39
CA ILE A 527 19.87 -20.65 10.63
C ILE A 527 19.41 -20.69 9.18
N ALA A 528 19.97 -19.84 8.32
CA ALA A 528 19.70 -19.84 6.89
C ALA A 528 20.45 -21.00 6.21
N THR A 529 19.78 -22.15 6.03
CA THR A 529 20.37 -23.36 5.44
C THR A 529 20.33 -23.36 3.91
N ASP A 530 21.40 -23.83 3.27
CA ASP A 530 21.46 -24.02 1.81
C ASP A 530 20.75 -25.30 1.37
N THR A 531 20.02 -25.19 0.27
CA THR A 531 19.35 -26.29 -0.41
C THR A 531 19.71 -26.21 -1.90
N PRO A 532 20.15 -27.31 -2.52
CA PRO A 532 20.61 -27.29 -3.92
C PRO A 532 19.57 -26.66 -4.86
N GLY A 533 19.93 -25.55 -5.50
CA GLY A 533 19.08 -24.83 -6.47
C GLY A 533 18.30 -23.64 -5.90
N VAL A 534 18.44 -23.32 -4.62
CA VAL A 534 17.81 -22.16 -3.97
C VAL A 534 18.83 -21.03 -3.79
N ASN A 535 18.41 -19.78 -4.01
CA ASN A 535 19.28 -18.60 -3.93
C ASN A 535 19.72 -18.35 -2.48
N TYR A 536 21.04 -18.45 -2.22
CA TYR A 536 21.81 -17.91 -1.08
C TYR A 536 21.00 -17.28 0.09
N PRO A 537 20.34 -18.08 0.95
CA PRO A 537 19.51 -17.52 2.02
C PRO A 537 20.37 -16.82 3.08
N VAL A 538 19.85 -15.70 3.60
CA VAL A 538 20.52 -14.83 4.57
C VAL A 538 19.55 -14.46 5.69
N THR A 539 20.04 -14.09 6.86
CA THR A 539 19.13 -13.70 7.96
C THR A 539 18.29 -12.48 7.56
N VAL A 540 18.92 -11.45 7.00
CA VAL A 540 18.24 -10.26 6.48
C VAL A 540 18.73 -9.96 5.06
N GLN A 541 17.79 -9.80 4.12
CA GLN A 541 18.07 -9.47 2.73
C GLN A 541 17.41 -8.16 2.30
N LEU A 542 18.20 -7.25 1.73
CA LEU A 542 17.75 -6.06 1.03
C LEU A 542 18.09 -6.20 -0.46
N ILE A 543 17.08 -6.17 -1.32
CA ILE A 543 17.22 -6.38 -2.77
C ILE A 543 16.26 -5.47 -3.55
N ASP A 544 16.52 -5.23 -4.84
CA ASP A 544 15.67 -4.45 -5.75
C ASP A 544 15.31 -3.06 -5.17
N ARG A 545 16.35 -2.25 -4.95
CA ARG A 545 16.28 -0.86 -4.45
C ARG A 545 15.67 -0.70 -3.06
N ALA A 546 15.59 -1.76 -2.25
CA ALA A 546 15.10 -1.67 -0.89
C ALA A 546 15.99 -0.75 -0.04
N GLN A 547 15.40 0.00 0.88
CA GLN A 547 16.13 0.75 1.89
C GLN A 547 15.63 0.32 3.26
N SER A 548 16.53 0.07 4.21
CA SER A 548 16.08 -0.30 5.55
C SER A 548 16.94 0.32 6.63
N THR A 549 16.27 0.76 7.69
CA THR A 549 16.89 1.32 8.87
C THR A 549 16.86 0.31 9.99
N PHE A 550 18.01 0.07 10.63
CA PHE A 550 18.17 -0.74 11.82
C PHE A 550 18.73 0.15 12.92
N SER A 551 17.98 0.35 14.00
CA SER A 551 18.38 1.21 15.12
C SER A 551 18.26 0.47 16.44
N GLY A 552 19.35 0.37 17.21
CA GLY A 552 19.33 -0.34 18.49
C GLY A 552 19.13 -1.85 18.37
N CYS A 553 19.34 -2.42 17.17
CA CYS A 553 19.07 -3.83 16.91
C CYS A 553 20.26 -4.73 17.31
N ARG A 554 19.95 -5.97 17.67
CA ARG A 554 20.94 -6.99 18.01
C ARG A 554 20.85 -8.17 17.04
N PHE A 555 22.00 -8.59 16.51
CA PHE A 555 22.15 -9.77 15.68
C PHE A 555 23.08 -10.73 16.42
N ALA A 556 22.54 -11.81 16.98
CA ALA A 556 23.33 -12.72 17.82
C ALA A 556 23.17 -14.20 17.41
N GLY A 557 24.28 -14.92 17.28
CA GLY A 557 24.24 -16.36 17.05
C GLY A 557 23.63 -16.79 15.71
N ASN A 558 23.45 -15.86 14.77
CA ASN A 558 22.88 -16.21 13.47
C ASN A 558 23.90 -16.97 12.63
N TYR A 559 23.41 -17.94 11.86
CA TYR A 559 24.18 -18.77 10.96
C TYR A 559 23.59 -18.70 9.56
N SER A 560 24.40 -18.39 8.55
CA SER A 560 24.02 -18.55 7.14
C SER A 560 25.00 -19.51 6.46
N PHE A 561 24.52 -20.44 5.65
CA PHE A 561 25.42 -21.39 5.00
C PHE A 561 26.34 -20.70 3.98
N GLN A 562 25.78 -19.95 3.02
CA GLN A 562 26.56 -19.26 1.98
C GLN A 562 26.50 -17.72 2.02
N GLY A 563 25.71 -17.16 2.95
CA GLY A 563 25.42 -15.74 3.00
C GLY A 563 25.93 -15.07 4.27
N SER A 564 25.30 -13.96 4.67
CA SER A 564 25.66 -13.15 5.82
C SER A 564 24.44 -12.90 6.71
N ALA A 565 24.63 -12.26 7.87
CA ALA A 565 23.50 -11.83 8.68
C ALA A 565 22.69 -10.73 7.97
N ILE A 566 23.35 -9.82 7.23
CA ILE A 566 22.69 -8.78 6.42
C ILE A 566 23.30 -8.72 5.02
N SER A 567 22.50 -8.97 3.99
CA SER A 567 22.88 -8.80 2.58
C SER A 567 22.20 -7.58 1.96
N VAL A 568 22.99 -6.72 1.32
CA VAL A 568 22.52 -5.51 0.64
C VAL A 568 22.97 -5.54 -0.82
N VAL A 569 22.01 -5.74 -1.74
CA VAL A 569 22.29 -5.94 -3.17
C VAL A 569 21.33 -5.14 -4.06
N ASP A 570 21.65 -5.01 -5.35
CA ASP A 570 20.74 -4.47 -6.38
C ASP A 570 20.25 -3.03 -6.07
N ASP A 571 21.21 -2.11 -5.93
CA ASP A 571 21.02 -0.68 -5.59
C ASP A 571 20.28 -0.42 -4.27
N SER A 572 20.32 -1.38 -3.35
CA SER A 572 19.70 -1.26 -2.03
C SER A 572 20.54 -0.41 -1.07
N ASN A 573 19.95 0.00 0.05
CA ASN A 573 20.60 0.83 1.07
C ASN A 573 20.30 0.35 2.50
N ALA A 574 21.34 0.06 3.28
CA ALA A 574 21.22 -0.21 4.71
C ALA A 574 21.67 0.97 5.56
N ILE A 575 20.83 1.41 6.50
CA ILE A 575 21.17 2.40 7.53
C ILE A 575 21.20 1.65 8.87
N ILE A 576 22.39 1.49 9.46
CA ILE A 576 22.60 0.70 10.68
C ILE A 576 23.17 1.64 11.75
N ASN A 577 22.44 1.83 12.84
CA ASN A 577 22.85 2.72 13.93
C ASN A 577 22.67 2.07 15.30
N ASP A 578 23.69 2.15 16.14
CA ASP A 578 23.64 1.65 17.53
C ASP A 578 23.28 0.16 17.61
N CYS A 579 23.79 -0.63 16.66
CA CYS A 579 23.50 -2.06 16.59
C CYS A 579 24.64 -2.91 17.14
N VAL A 580 24.31 -4.09 17.64
CA VAL A 580 25.27 -5.08 18.14
C VAL A 580 25.23 -6.34 17.28
N PHE A 581 26.38 -6.78 16.82
CA PHE A 581 26.58 -8.02 16.08
C PHE A 581 27.52 -8.92 16.88
N GLU A 582 27.02 -10.04 17.39
CA GLU A 582 27.81 -10.94 18.22
C GLU A 582 27.66 -12.42 17.86
N ASN A 583 28.77 -13.15 17.81
CA ASN A 583 28.77 -14.61 17.57
C ASN A 583 28.03 -15.03 16.29
N ASN A 584 27.89 -14.15 15.30
CA ASN A 584 27.31 -14.52 14.01
C ASN A 584 28.36 -15.24 13.18
N ASN A 585 27.95 -16.27 12.46
CA ASN A 585 28.85 -17.09 11.66
C ASN A 585 28.26 -17.46 10.28
N ASN A 586 29.12 -17.85 9.35
CA ASN A 586 28.71 -18.46 8.09
C ASN A 586 29.69 -19.58 7.67
N ASN A 587 29.18 -20.61 6.99
CA ASN A 587 29.94 -21.82 6.68
C ASN A 587 29.80 -22.21 5.21
N ALA A 588 30.50 -21.52 4.29
CA ALA A 588 31.30 -22.11 3.21
C ALA A 588 31.50 -21.22 1.94
N ILE A 589 32.68 -21.43 1.34
CA ILE A 589 33.19 -21.18 -0.03
C ILE A 589 33.49 -19.74 -0.50
N SER A 590 32.63 -18.74 -0.37
CA SER A 590 32.80 -17.48 -1.15
C SER A 590 33.61 -16.37 -0.47
N GLY A 591 33.71 -16.37 0.87
CA GLY A 591 34.48 -15.38 1.64
C GLY A 591 33.94 -13.94 1.61
N LEU A 592 32.86 -13.65 0.87
CA LEU A 592 32.44 -12.28 0.58
C LEU A 592 32.08 -11.49 1.87
N GLY A 593 31.16 -11.96 2.72
CA GLY A 593 30.88 -11.31 4.02
C GLY A 593 30.33 -12.27 5.06
N LYS A 594 30.85 -12.23 6.30
CA LYS A 594 30.48 -13.09 7.43
C LYS A 594 29.27 -12.57 8.21
N VAL A 595 29.15 -11.24 8.33
CA VAL A 595 28.06 -10.59 9.07
C VAL A 595 27.28 -9.65 8.16
N ILE A 596 27.95 -8.77 7.43
CA ILE A 596 27.31 -7.87 6.47
C ILE A 596 27.99 -8.05 5.11
N VAL A 597 27.21 -8.13 4.04
CA VAL A 597 27.71 -7.98 2.67
C VAL A 597 26.99 -6.84 1.96
N VAL A 598 27.75 -5.97 1.30
CA VAL A 598 27.25 -4.88 0.44
C VAL A 598 27.80 -5.08 -0.95
N LEU A 599 26.92 -5.23 -1.92
CA LEU A 599 27.25 -5.59 -3.30
C LEU A 599 26.60 -4.59 -4.26
N ASP A 600 27.42 -3.79 -4.95
CA ASP A 600 26.98 -2.69 -5.83
C ASP A 600 25.80 -1.90 -5.22
N SER A 601 25.96 -1.51 -3.94
CA SER A 601 24.87 -0.98 -3.10
C SER A 601 25.40 0.02 -2.06
N LYS A 602 24.53 0.48 -1.16
CA LYS A 602 24.85 1.53 -0.19
C LYS A 602 24.72 1.01 1.25
N ALA A 603 25.61 1.46 2.12
CA ALA A 603 25.45 1.24 3.55
C ALA A 603 26.03 2.38 4.39
N THR A 604 25.33 2.77 5.44
CA THR A 604 25.82 3.68 6.49
C THR A 604 25.74 2.96 7.82
N ILE A 605 26.90 2.67 8.43
CA ILE A 605 27.01 1.92 9.68
C ILE A 605 27.62 2.84 10.73
N THR A 606 26.88 3.13 11.80
CA THR A 606 27.31 4.08 12.82
C THR A 606 27.08 3.58 14.24
N ASN A 607 27.98 3.93 15.16
CA ASN A 607 27.85 3.61 16.59
C ASN A 607 27.65 2.11 16.90
N SER A 608 28.10 1.22 16.00
CA SER A 608 27.80 -0.22 16.11
C SER A 608 29.00 -1.05 16.58
N ILE A 609 28.71 -2.19 17.21
CA ILE A 609 29.70 -3.12 17.76
C ILE A 609 29.65 -4.45 17.02
N PHE A 610 30.80 -4.94 16.59
CA PHE A 610 31.00 -6.26 15.99
C PHE A 610 31.96 -7.05 16.89
N ASP A 611 31.43 -7.97 17.68
CA ASP A 611 32.18 -8.76 18.68
C ASP A 611 32.15 -10.26 18.39
N SER A 612 33.32 -10.89 18.34
CA SER A 612 33.42 -12.36 18.32
C SER A 612 32.66 -13.03 17.15
N ASN A 613 32.60 -12.37 15.99
CA ASN A 613 31.94 -12.91 14.80
C ASN A 613 32.93 -13.68 13.90
N GLY A 614 32.35 -14.49 13.02
CA GLY A 614 33.05 -15.26 12.00
C GLY A 614 33.58 -16.60 12.50
N ASP A 615 34.19 -17.34 11.57
CA ASP A 615 34.90 -18.57 11.86
C ASP A 615 36.23 -18.60 11.11
N SER A 616 37.22 -19.25 11.72
CA SER A 616 38.57 -19.35 11.14
C SER A 616 38.64 -20.35 9.97
N SER A 617 37.49 -20.81 9.44
CA SER A 617 37.40 -21.91 8.48
C SER A 617 37.81 -21.49 7.07
N PHE A 618 37.45 -20.27 6.67
CA PHE A 618 37.78 -19.66 5.38
C PHE A 618 38.10 -18.17 5.56
N ASP A 619 39.00 -17.65 4.73
CA ASP A 619 39.31 -16.22 4.73
C ASP A 619 38.08 -15.40 4.26
N GLY A 620 37.89 -14.21 4.83
CA GLY A 620 36.68 -13.42 4.61
C GLY A 620 36.67 -12.08 5.35
N GLY A 621 35.59 -11.32 5.15
CA GLY A 621 35.32 -10.05 5.85
C GLY A 621 34.13 -10.16 6.81
N ILE A 622 34.22 -9.63 8.03
CA ILE A 622 33.05 -9.44 8.90
C ILE A 622 32.05 -8.52 8.20
N VAL A 623 32.56 -7.40 7.66
CA VAL A 623 31.85 -6.55 6.71
C VAL A 623 32.54 -6.67 5.34
N GLY A 624 31.86 -7.30 4.40
CA GLY A 624 32.27 -7.47 3.01
C GLY A 624 31.67 -6.42 2.10
N ILE A 625 32.48 -5.76 1.28
CA ILE A 625 32.07 -4.60 0.48
C ILE A 625 32.64 -4.78 -0.93
N PHE A 626 31.77 -5.09 -1.91
CA PHE A 626 32.18 -5.49 -3.26
C PHE A 626 31.48 -4.67 -4.36
N GLY A 627 32.29 -4.11 -5.24
CA GLY A 627 31.87 -3.53 -6.50
C GLY A 627 32.17 -4.50 -7.62
N THR A 628 31.18 -4.84 -8.44
CA THR A 628 31.35 -5.80 -9.52
C THR A 628 31.25 -5.15 -10.89
N ASN A 629 31.99 -5.71 -11.84
CA ASN A 629 31.88 -5.43 -13.28
C ASN A 629 31.28 -6.63 -14.04
N THR A 630 30.69 -7.59 -13.31
CA THR A 630 30.44 -8.97 -13.78
C THR A 630 29.23 -9.14 -14.70
N TYR A 631 28.52 -8.05 -15.03
CA TYR A 631 27.36 -8.09 -15.92
C TYR A 631 27.57 -7.23 -17.19
N PRO A 632 28.50 -7.60 -18.08
CA PRO A 632 28.72 -6.87 -19.33
C PRO A 632 27.45 -6.80 -20.21
N ASP A 633 26.55 -7.79 -20.09
CA ASP A 633 25.28 -7.86 -20.83
C ASP A 633 24.08 -7.23 -20.09
N ALA A 634 24.26 -6.77 -18.84
CA ALA A 634 23.22 -6.10 -18.05
C ALA A 634 23.78 -4.87 -17.29
N PRO A 635 24.24 -3.83 -18.00
CA PRO A 635 24.87 -2.66 -17.39
C PRO A 635 23.95 -1.86 -16.46
N TRP A 636 22.63 -2.04 -16.56
CA TRP A 636 21.65 -1.46 -15.62
C TRP A 636 21.66 -2.10 -14.23
N MET A 637 22.35 -3.22 -14.03
CA MET A 637 22.56 -3.88 -12.73
C MET A 637 23.83 -3.39 -12.03
N VAL A 638 24.59 -2.50 -12.65
CA VAL A 638 25.86 -1.98 -12.14
C VAL A 638 25.57 -0.64 -11.46
N HIS A 639 25.64 -0.61 -10.14
CA HIS A 639 25.36 0.58 -9.34
C HIS A 639 26.61 1.01 -8.53
N PRO A 640 26.74 2.30 -8.19
CA PRO A 640 27.87 2.78 -7.42
C PRO A 640 27.83 2.27 -5.98
N LEU A 641 28.91 1.62 -5.55
CA LEU A 641 29.08 1.13 -4.19
C LEU A 641 29.54 2.27 -3.27
N ARG A 642 28.74 2.55 -2.24
CA ARG A 642 29.01 3.66 -1.30
C ARG A 642 28.81 3.22 0.13
N VAL A 643 29.90 3.06 0.86
CA VAL A 643 29.84 2.60 2.26
C VAL A 643 30.53 3.58 3.20
N THR A 644 29.85 3.93 4.29
CA THR A 644 30.41 4.71 5.40
C THR A 644 30.31 3.91 6.70
N ILE A 645 31.43 3.79 7.41
CA ILE A 645 31.53 3.18 8.74
C ILE A 645 32.08 4.24 9.68
N ASP A 646 31.36 4.57 10.75
CA ASP A 646 31.72 5.69 11.63
C ASP A 646 31.39 5.43 13.10
N ARG A 647 32.35 5.65 14.01
CA ARG A 647 32.21 5.35 15.45
C ARG A 647 31.88 3.88 15.76
N CYS A 648 32.44 2.95 14.99
CA CYS A 648 32.21 1.52 15.18
C CYS A 648 33.35 0.83 15.93
N VAL A 649 33.05 -0.30 16.57
CA VAL A 649 34.02 -1.15 17.27
C VAL A 649 34.00 -2.55 16.68
N PHE A 650 35.12 -2.99 16.13
CA PHE A 650 35.35 -4.37 15.68
C PHE A 650 36.31 -5.04 16.64
N ARG A 651 35.85 -6.05 17.39
CA ARG A 651 36.70 -6.76 18.35
C ARG A 651 36.53 -8.27 18.35
N ASN A 652 37.63 -8.97 18.65
CA ASN A 652 37.68 -10.43 18.82
C ASN A 652 37.15 -11.25 17.63
N ASN A 653 37.01 -10.67 16.44
CA ASN A 653 36.46 -11.38 15.29
C ASN A 653 37.49 -12.35 14.68
N LEU A 654 37.02 -13.43 14.05
CA LEU A 654 37.84 -14.52 13.51
C LEU A 654 38.05 -14.45 11.98
N ASN A 655 37.76 -13.29 11.38
CA ASN A 655 38.07 -12.94 9.99
C ASN A 655 38.48 -11.46 9.89
N SER A 656 38.82 -10.99 8.68
CA SER A 656 39.16 -9.57 8.46
C SER A 656 37.96 -8.73 8.90
N SER A 657 38.14 -7.68 9.70
CA SER A 657 36.97 -6.91 10.14
C SER A 657 36.25 -6.25 8.95
N ILE A 658 37.03 -5.76 7.99
CA ILE A 658 36.52 -5.25 6.71
C ILE A 658 37.26 -5.94 5.57
N TRP A 659 36.51 -6.39 4.57
CA TRP A 659 37.05 -6.73 3.25
C TRP A 659 36.41 -5.83 2.20
N TYR A 660 37.23 -4.99 1.57
CA TYR A 660 36.83 -4.07 0.51
C TYR A 660 37.44 -4.42 -0.85
N GLN A 661 36.61 -4.49 -1.88
CA GLN A 661 37.00 -4.53 -3.29
C GLN A 661 36.03 -3.65 -4.08
N GLY A 662 36.48 -2.48 -4.52
CA GLY A 662 35.65 -1.58 -5.36
C GLY A 662 36.03 -1.64 -6.84
N LYS A 663 35.27 -0.92 -7.66
CA LYS A 663 35.63 -0.47 -9.01
C LYS A 663 35.76 1.07 -9.04
N PRO A 664 36.14 1.69 -10.16
CA PRO A 664 36.21 3.15 -10.24
C PRO A 664 34.88 3.79 -9.82
N GLU A 665 34.95 4.93 -9.13
CA GLU A 665 33.79 5.67 -8.55
C GLU A 665 33.17 5.09 -7.28
N ASP A 666 33.49 3.85 -6.92
CA ASP A 666 33.11 3.29 -5.62
C ASP A 666 33.94 3.92 -4.51
N PHE A 667 33.38 3.99 -3.30
CA PHE A 667 34.17 4.39 -2.14
C PHE A 667 33.74 3.70 -0.84
N LEU A 668 34.72 3.56 0.05
CA LEU A 668 34.59 3.20 1.45
C LEU A 668 35.24 4.28 2.32
N ALA A 669 34.47 4.85 3.24
CA ALA A 669 34.98 5.72 4.31
C ALA A 669 34.85 5.03 5.67
N VAL A 670 35.96 4.90 6.39
CA VAL A 670 36.04 4.34 7.76
C VAL A 670 36.55 5.43 8.69
N ASN A 671 35.70 5.86 9.63
CA ASN A 671 35.95 7.02 10.47
C ASN A 671 35.81 6.68 11.95
N ASN A 672 36.62 7.30 12.81
CA ASN A 672 36.44 7.32 14.27
C ASN A 672 36.24 5.92 14.90
N SER A 673 36.83 4.87 14.33
CA SER A 673 36.51 3.47 14.65
C SER A 673 37.68 2.73 15.28
N LEU A 674 37.36 1.72 16.10
CA LEU A 674 38.32 0.86 16.79
C LEU A 674 38.33 -0.55 16.20
N PHE A 675 39.51 -1.06 15.85
CA PHE A 675 39.75 -2.44 15.45
C PHE A 675 40.72 -3.09 16.42
N PHE A 676 40.22 -4.05 17.22
CA PHE A 676 40.94 -4.59 18.37
C PHE A 676 40.87 -6.12 18.46
N LYS A 677 42.03 -6.80 18.49
CA LYS A 677 42.08 -8.26 18.68
C LYS A 677 41.34 -9.09 17.63
N ASN A 678 41.20 -8.58 16.41
CA ASN A 678 40.65 -9.37 15.31
C ASN A 678 41.74 -10.27 14.73
N THR A 679 41.37 -11.48 14.33
CA THR A 679 42.27 -12.49 13.79
C THR A 679 41.77 -12.89 12.41
N ALA A 680 42.61 -12.81 11.39
CA ALA A 680 42.27 -13.21 10.02
C ALA A 680 43.44 -13.92 9.36
N ALA A 681 43.23 -14.56 8.21
CA ALA A 681 44.35 -15.05 7.41
C ALA A 681 45.21 -13.88 6.90
N ASN A 682 44.57 -12.80 6.46
CA ASN A 682 45.18 -11.59 5.89
C ASN A 682 44.46 -10.34 6.45
N GLY A 683 45.18 -9.28 6.84
CA GLY A 683 44.53 -8.00 7.16
C GLY A 683 43.49 -8.07 8.29
N GLY A 684 43.90 -8.46 9.49
CA GLY A 684 42.99 -8.67 10.65
C GLY A 684 41.99 -7.54 10.90
N ALA A 685 42.40 -6.28 10.71
CA ALA A 685 41.46 -5.16 10.72
C ALA A 685 40.86 -4.88 9.33
N ILE A 686 41.67 -4.51 8.34
CA ILE A 686 41.19 -4.12 7.01
C ILE A 686 41.96 -4.86 5.94
N ARG A 687 41.23 -5.55 5.06
CA ARG A 687 41.71 -6.10 3.80
C ARG A 687 41.14 -5.32 2.63
N ARG A 688 42.00 -4.87 1.72
CA ARG A 688 41.62 -4.14 0.51
C ARG A 688 42.15 -4.82 -0.75
N HIS A 689 41.32 -4.91 -1.78
CA HIS A 689 41.70 -5.11 -3.18
C HIS A 689 41.48 -3.79 -3.95
N PHE A 690 42.40 -3.44 -4.86
CA PHE A 690 42.34 -2.15 -5.55
C PHE A 690 41.21 -2.08 -6.59
N GLY A 691 40.62 -0.88 -6.70
CA GLY A 691 39.70 -0.49 -7.76
C GLY A 691 38.84 0.73 -7.41
N GLY A 692 38.37 0.80 -6.16
CA GLY A 692 37.66 1.97 -5.61
C GLY A 692 38.43 2.69 -4.50
N ASP A 693 37.88 3.83 -4.07
CA ASP A 693 38.49 4.72 -3.08
C ASP A 693 38.34 4.20 -1.64
N LEU A 694 39.42 4.22 -0.87
CA LEU A 694 39.42 3.94 0.56
C LEU A 694 39.94 5.13 1.36
N TYR A 695 39.13 5.59 2.31
CA TYR A 695 39.51 6.61 3.29
C TYR A 695 39.44 6.02 4.70
N VAL A 696 40.55 6.03 5.44
CA VAL A 696 40.60 5.61 6.86
C VAL A 696 41.03 6.79 7.71
N THR A 697 40.13 7.32 8.53
CA THR A 697 40.35 8.57 9.27
C THR A 697 40.04 8.43 10.77
N ASN A 698 40.91 8.94 11.63
CA ASN A 698 40.71 8.95 13.09
C ASN A 698 40.48 7.54 13.69
N CYS A 699 41.09 6.50 13.10
CA CYS A 699 40.90 5.11 13.55
C CYS A 699 42.03 4.64 14.46
N THR A 700 41.70 3.74 15.39
CA THR A 700 42.68 2.97 16.18
C THR A 700 42.65 1.51 15.76
N ILE A 701 43.77 0.98 15.27
CA ILE A 701 43.92 -0.39 14.78
C ILE A 701 45.04 -1.06 15.57
N THR A 702 44.68 -1.91 16.53
CA THR A 702 45.66 -2.51 17.44
C THR A 702 45.38 -3.95 17.86
N GLN A 703 46.45 -4.70 18.13
CA GLN A 703 46.37 -6.09 18.59
C GLN A 703 45.67 -7.05 17.62
N ASN A 704 45.54 -6.68 16.35
CA ASN A 704 44.99 -7.55 15.32
C ASN A 704 46.08 -8.50 14.80
N THR A 705 45.69 -9.72 14.43
CA THR A 705 46.58 -10.83 14.05
C THR A 705 46.29 -11.30 12.64
N ALA A 706 47.32 -11.41 11.79
CA ALA A 706 47.27 -12.15 10.52
C ALA A 706 47.94 -13.53 10.68
N THR A 707 47.21 -14.61 10.40
CA THR A 707 47.68 -15.99 10.61
C THR A 707 48.31 -16.65 9.39
N ASN A 708 48.12 -16.11 8.18
CA ASN A 708 48.62 -16.71 6.93
C ASN A 708 49.60 -15.78 6.17
N GLN A 709 49.24 -14.51 5.90
CA GLN A 709 50.11 -13.56 5.19
C GLN A 709 50.56 -12.37 6.06
N LEU A 710 50.60 -11.17 5.46
CA LEU A 710 51.21 -9.93 5.94
C LEU A 710 50.16 -9.00 6.54
N ALA A 711 50.60 -8.12 7.44
CA ALA A 711 49.81 -7.09 8.12
C ALA A 711 48.55 -7.57 8.87
N GLY A 712 48.68 -7.80 10.19
CA GLY A 712 47.53 -7.94 11.08
C GLY A 712 46.66 -6.68 11.14
N GLY A 713 47.24 -5.49 10.90
CA GLY A 713 46.49 -4.24 10.79
C GLY A 713 45.77 -4.10 9.45
N ILE A 714 46.40 -3.41 8.49
CA ILE A 714 45.81 -3.16 7.15
C ILE A 714 46.63 -3.87 6.07
N TYR A 715 45.96 -4.71 5.26
CA TYR A 715 46.53 -5.38 4.10
C TYR A 715 45.88 -4.87 2.81
N MET A 716 46.67 -4.32 1.89
CA MET A 716 46.22 -3.90 0.56
C MET A 716 46.88 -4.78 -0.51
N SER A 717 46.13 -5.75 -1.04
CA SER A 717 46.61 -6.74 -2.02
C SER A 717 46.75 -6.14 -3.41
N ASP A 718 47.62 -6.66 -4.28
CA ASP A 718 47.54 -6.33 -5.69
C ASP A 718 46.18 -6.76 -6.30
N SER A 719 45.67 -6.00 -7.27
CA SER A 719 44.54 -6.43 -8.10
C SER A 719 44.94 -6.36 -9.57
N THR A 720 44.22 -7.13 -10.40
CA THR A 720 44.36 -7.12 -11.85
C THR A 720 44.10 -5.71 -12.39
N ALA A 721 44.76 -5.34 -13.50
CA ALA A 721 44.70 -3.99 -14.07
C ALA A 721 43.28 -3.53 -14.48
N GLU A 722 42.28 -4.41 -14.42
CA GLU A 722 40.91 -4.20 -14.89
C GLU A 722 40.06 -3.28 -13.99
N PHE A 723 40.39 -3.13 -12.70
CA PHE A 723 39.57 -2.35 -11.76
C PHE A 723 40.09 -0.92 -11.49
N GLY A 724 41.23 -0.52 -12.07
CA GLY A 724 41.88 0.76 -11.76
C GLY A 724 42.58 0.76 -10.38
N LEU A 725 43.22 1.89 -10.02
CA LEU A 725 43.97 2.00 -8.76
C LEU A 725 43.10 2.42 -7.57
N GLY A 726 42.12 3.32 -7.80
CA GLY A 726 41.43 4.06 -6.74
C GLY A 726 42.38 4.86 -5.84
N ILE A 727 41.84 5.71 -4.98
CA ILE A 727 42.59 6.43 -3.96
C ILE A 727 42.69 5.57 -2.69
N SER A 728 43.83 5.64 -1.99
CA SER A 728 43.90 5.20 -0.60
C SER A 728 44.54 6.26 0.26
N GLU A 729 43.79 6.71 1.27
CA GLU A 729 44.26 7.69 2.24
C GLU A 729 44.04 7.19 3.67
N ILE A 730 45.11 7.26 4.48
CA ILE A 730 45.10 7.02 5.91
C ILE A 730 45.44 8.33 6.61
N ARG A 731 44.55 8.82 7.48
CA ARG A 731 44.70 10.12 8.15
C ARG A 731 44.40 10.04 9.64
N ASN A 732 45.24 10.65 10.47
CA ASN A 732 45.01 10.77 11.92
C ASN A 732 44.79 9.41 12.61
N CYS A 733 45.45 8.35 12.16
CA CYS A 733 45.23 6.98 12.64
C CYS A 733 46.34 6.51 13.59
N ILE A 734 46.01 5.60 14.50
CA ILE A 734 46.97 4.85 15.32
C ILE A 734 46.93 3.39 14.87
N ILE A 735 48.01 2.90 14.26
CA ILE A 735 48.12 1.51 13.79
C ILE A 735 49.32 0.86 14.48
N TYR A 736 49.07 0.16 15.59
CA TYR A 736 50.10 -0.23 16.56
C TYR A 736 49.88 -1.63 17.12
N ASN A 737 50.94 -2.35 17.49
CA ASN A 737 50.86 -3.66 18.16
C ASN A 737 50.04 -4.72 17.41
N ASN A 738 49.98 -4.65 16.08
CA ASN A 738 49.43 -5.74 15.29
C ASN A 738 50.50 -6.81 15.05
N THR A 739 50.09 -8.04 14.79
CA THR A 739 50.99 -9.19 14.59
C THR A 739 50.67 -9.87 13.26
N ALA A 740 51.69 -10.44 12.63
CA ALA A 740 51.55 -11.23 11.41
C ALA A 740 52.53 -12.41 11.46
N LEU A 741 52.22 -13.50 10.75
CA LEU A 741 53.08 -14.68 10.66
C LEU A 741 54.46 -14.33 10.10
N PHE A 742 54.50 -13.48 9.06
CA PHE A 742 55.73 -12.90 8.54
C PHE A 742 56.01 -11.57 9.25
N THR A 743 57.23 -11.38 9.76
CA THR A 743 57.64 -10.23 10.57
C THR A 743 57.70 -8.90 9.81
N TYR A 744 57.55 -8.90 8.48
CA TYR A 744 57.61 -7.70 7.66
C TYR A 744 56.24 -6.98 7.64
N GLY A 745 56.19 -5.76 8.17
CA GLY A 745 55.01 -4.88 8.09
C GLY A 745 53.74 -5.39 8.78
N PRO A 746 53.76 -5.81 10.06
CA PRO A 746 52.58 -6.34 10.73
C PRO A 746 51.45 -5.31 10.94
N ASN A 747 51.75 -4.00 10.85
CA ASN A 747 50.77 -2.92 10.97
C ASN A 747 50.13 -2.53 9.64
N LEU A 748 50.91 -2.44 8.56
CA LEU A 748 50.46 -2.03 7.24
C LEU A 748 51.31 -2.71 6.17
N TRP A 749 50.66 -3.29 5.16
CA TRP A 749 51.29 -3.82 3.96
C TRP A 749 50.51 -3.37 2.72
N THR A 750 51.21 -2.92 1.68
CA THR A 750 50.60 -2.47 0.42
C THR A 750 51.44 -2.83 -0.80
N TYR A 751 50.77 -3.23 -1.89
CA TYR A 751 51.38 -3.44 -3.21
C TYR A 751 51.24 -2.24 -4.17
N ARG A 752 50.56 -1.15 -3.76
CA ARG A 752 50.38 0.08 -4.58
C ARG A 752 50.36 1.34 -3.69
N PRO A 753 50.44 2.56 -4.28
CA PRO A 753 50.40 3.84 -3.57
C PRO A 753 49.30 4.00 -2.52
N VAL A 754 49.71 4.33 -1.29
CA VAL A 754 48.87 4.86 -0.22
C VAL A 754 49.39 6.23 0.22
N THR A 755 48.47 7.15 0.48
CA THR A 755 48.77 8.46 1.08
C THR A 755 48.57 8.35 2.59
N ILE A 756 49.60 8.69 3.37
CA ILE A 756 49.53 8.70 4.84
C ILE A 756 49.72 10.13 5.33
N LYS A 757 48.89 10.56 6.30
CA LYS A 757 48.91 11.89 6.92
C LYS A 757 48.71 11.79 8.42
N ASN A 758 49.54 12.47 9.21
CA ASN A 758 49.37 12.60 10.67
C ASN A 758 49.08 11.28 11.41
N SER A 759 49.74 10.17 11.06
CA SER A 759 49.37 8.84 11.59
C SER A 759 50.54 8.13 12.27
N LEU A 760 50.27 7.48 13.40
CA LEU A 760 51.26 6.73 14.18
C LEU A 760 51.31 5.27 13.74
N ILE A 761 52.34 4.91 12.98
CA ILE A 761 52.56 3.55 12.46
C ILE A 761 54.02 3.11 12.74
N PRO A 762 54.28 2.21 13.69
CA PRO A 762 55.63 1.73 13.99
C PRO A 762 56.28 1.06 12.80
N SER A 763 57.60 1.27 12.68
CA SER A 763 58.43 0.73 11.62
C SER A 763 58.03 1.16 10.21
N SER A 764 57.17 2.17 10.06
CA SER A 764 56.85 2.81 8.78
C SER A 764 58.02 3.61 8.20
N GLY A 765 59.06 3.89 8.99
CA GLY A 765 60.19 4.75 8.60
C GLY A 765 60.05 6.20 9.05
N GLY A 766 58.86 6.65 9.48
CA GLY A 766 58.60 8.07 9.79
C GLY A 766 58.76 8.98 8.57
N SER A 767 58.51 10.29 8.73
CA SER A 767 58.44 11.23 7.59
C SER A 767 59.77 11.53 6.87
N SER A 768 60.88 10.92 7.30
CA SER A 768 62.22 11.16 6.76
C SER A 768 62.95 9.91 6.26
N ASN A 769 62.41 8.69 6.41
CA ASN A 769 63.05 7.44 5.95
C ASN A 769 62.12 6.50 5.18
N TRP A 770 61.15 7.01 4.42
CA TRP A 770 60.54 6.21 3.33
C TRP A 770 61.49 6.15 2.13
N ASP A 771 62.70 5.65 2.37
CA ASP A 771 63.59 5.20 1.33
C ASP A 771 62.98 3.92 0.75
N GLY A 772 62.82 3.89 -0.58
CA GLY A 772 62.17 2.84 -1.38
C GLY A 772 62.70 1.41 -1.27
N GLY A 773 63.37 1.05 -0.18
CA GLY A 773 64.07 -0.22 0.00
C GLY A 773 63.67 -1.06 1.23
N ALA A 774 62.90 -0.55 2.20
CA ALA A 774 62.58 -1.34 3.41
C ALA A 774 61.34 -2.25 3.27
N PHE A 775 60.54 -2.06 2.22
CA PHE A 775 59.26 -2.78 2.00
C PHE A 775 59.19 -3.51 0.64
N ASN A 776 60.24 -3.43 -0.18
CA ASN A 776 60.30 -4.00 -1.53
C ASN A 776 61.44 -5.03 -1.64
N ASP A 777 61.28 -6.23 -1.09
CA ASP A 777 62.28 -7.31 -1.28
C ASP A 777 62.16 -7.99 -2.68
N PHE A 778 61.55 -7.31 -3.67
CA PHE A 778 61.29 -7.83 -5.02
C PHE A 778 61.49 -6.81 -6.18
N ASN A 779 62.39 -5.81 -6.07
CA ASN A 779 62.73 -4.92 -7.20
C ASN A 779 61.50 -4.25 -7.88
N LEU A 780 60.63 -3.61 -7.09
CA LEU A 780 59.46 -2.88 -7.61
C LEU A 780 59.55 -1.38 -7.27
N PRO A 781 58.99 -0.47 -8.11
CA PRO A 781 59.06 0.99 -7.92
C PRO A 781 58.33 1.50 -6.65
N ASP A 782 58.59 2.75 -6.24
CA ASP A 782 58.05 3.36 -5.01
C ASP A 782 56.52 3.38 -4.96
N TYR A 783 55.93 2.68 -3.98
CA TYR A 783 54.49 2.44 -3.84
C TYR A 783 53.84 3.16 -2.66
N ALA A 784 54.40 4.25 -2.14
CA ALA A 784 53.72 5.07 -1.13
C ALA A 784 54.25 6.50 -1.08
N ILE A 785 53.37 7.49 -0.83
CA ILE A 785 53.73 8.92 -0.81
C ILE A 785 53.34 9.50 0.55
N ASP A 786 54.34 9.88 1.35
CA ASP A 786 54.13 10.66 2.57
C ASP A 786 53.89 12.13 2.20
N SER A 787 52.81 12.72 2.71
CA SER A 787 52.44 14.11 2.45
C SER A 787 52.48 15.01 3.71
N GLY A 788 53.05 14.50 4.82
CA GLY A 788 53.46 15.28 5.99
C GLY A 788 52.91 14.81 7.35
N GLY A 789 53.73 14.97 8.40
CA GLY A 789 53.32 14.99 9.82
C GLY A 789 53.33 13.67 10.60
N ASN A 790 54.18 12.69 10.23
CA ASN A 790 54.24 11.37 10.88
C ASN A 790 55.09 11.29 12.15
#